data_AF-A0A841JMY1-F1
#
_entry.id   AF-A0A841JMY1-F1
#
_cell.length_a   1.000
_cell.length_b   1.000
_cell.length_c   1.000
_cell.angle_alpha   90.00
_cell.angle_beta   90.00
_cell.angle_gamma   90.00
#
_symmetry.space_group_name_H-M   'P 1'
#
loop_
_entity.id
_entity.type
_entity.pdbx_description
1 polymer ?
#
loop_
_entity_poly.entity_id
_entity_poly.type
_entity_poly.pdbx_seq_one_letter_code
_entity_poly.pdbx_strand_id
1 'polypeptide(L)'
;MRSVVAAQQTRERSESVDKAEKWVRRGLQALLLLVCAVLLIAGTAFLWLRYVPPPSLPQSKLLAPVTSVRATPGRGIITITWAPEANAVSYQVARSSRPGGPFALVSTAYGKVPIFLDNLVERVFPGEPFGRLPHGPFVDSDIRPGHTYYYRVSANDGSAWSPDGNVVAATAASIATPEPVICMQVDAAHSIGTLEHKWEIALGSEHLSYMFKGDINEHVRAAGAGLRQGNKLAHDTLGVQYIRAHGIFMDDPSVYTEDAQGNPHYDWSKVDRLYDILRQDGLKPFIELSFMPEALASNPRAQGIFQYRAISSAPKSYPKWQALVSAFAQHLIDRYGRREVESWPFEVWNEPDNKLLPGFWSGTRDDYFRLYDYSATGLKSVDPNLKIGGPVTAFTTFQEPFLRHITTGNYATGAKSTPLDFLDMHNYYLPVSDYRPLLRRYGLSDVPVYFTEWGVTPQYGDTVGDTAYSAAATAGDIFDSLDQAASVSYWTASDYFEESGNPRQLFHGGFGLIGLDGLRKSRYWTYYLLHRLGTDRIAVDGQGDGFDGLVKGVATRATDGSVSLLIDNATQQHAKAAGDPALARHLTLAITGLVPGNRYQIEHDRIDNEHSNVYGAWQTMGSPQWPDQSQMAVLHQRDQLQTLVPLSTSTATAQGVITLDFDMPMPAVSFVKLTPLK
;
A
#
# COMPACT_ATOMS: atom_id res chain seq x y z
N MET A 1 32.37 -39.95 -77.31
CA MET A 1 31.73 -41.00 -76.48
C MET A 1 31.99 -40.87 -74.97
N ARG A 2 33.03 -40.15 -74.48
CA ARG A 2 33.28 -39.94 -73.03
C ARG A 2 32.48 -38.79 -72.37
N SER A 3 31.87 -37.87 -73.13
CA SER A 3 31.12 -36.73 -72.56
C SER A 3 29.64 -37.03 -72.25
N VAL A 4 29.06 -38.07 -72.84
CA VAL A 4 27.64 -38.42 -72.64
C VAL A 4 27.45 -39.30 -71.39
N VAL A 5 28.42 -40.16 -71.08
CA VAL A 5 28.39 -41.05 -69.89
C VAL A 5 28.57 -40.27 -68.58
N ALA A 6 29.39 -39.21 -68.58
CA ALA A 6 29.63 -38.40 -67.39
C ALA A 6 28.41 -37.54 -66.98
N ALA A 7 27.65 -37.04 -67.97
CA ALA A 7 26.43 -36.25 -67.73
C ALA A 7 25.24 -37.11 -67.25
N GLN A 8 25.15 -38.38 -67.68
CA GLN A 8 24.13 -39.31 -67.21
C GLN A 8 24.40 -39.75 -65.76
N GLN A 9 25.65 -40.04 -65.40
CA GLN A 9 26.03 -40.41 -64.04
C GLN A 9 25.85 -39.27 -63.01
N THR A 10 26.00 -38.00 -63.41
CA THR A 10 25.77 -36.86 -62.50
C THR A 10 24.28 -36.61 -62.25
N ARG A 11 23.43 -36.86 -63.24
CA ARG A 11 21.97 -36.70 -63.13
C ARG A 11 21.32 -37.81 -62.30
N GLU A 12 21.77 -39.06 -62.46
CA GLU A 12 21.31 -40.18 -61.61
C GLU A 12 21.75 -40.02 -60.15
N ARG A 13 22.94 -39.45 -59.91
CA ARG A 13 23.44 -39.20 -58.56
C ARG A 13 22.64 -38.08 -57.85
N SER A 14 22.26 -37.01 -58.56
CA SER A 14 21.45 -35.93 -57.97
C SER A 14 20.01 -36.38 -57.68
N GLU A 15 19.40 -37.19 -58.55
CA GLU A 15 18.07 -37.75 -58.29
C GLU A 15 18.05 -38.73 -57.11
N SER A 16 19.14 -39.47 -56.87
CA SER A 16 19.27 -40.36 -55.72
C SER A 16 19.38 -39.60 -54.39
N VAL A 17 20.09 -38.46 -54.38
CA VAL A 17 20.29 -37.60 -53.21
C VAL A 17 18.99 -36.88 -52.85
N ASP A 18 18.26 -36.35 -53.84
CA ASP A 18 16.95 -35.72 -53.63
C ASP A 18 15.90 -36.71 -53.10
N LYS A 19 15.94 -37.97 -53.54
CA LYS A 19 15.08 -39.02 -52.99
C LYS A 19 15.45 -39.35 -51.55
N ALA A 20 16.74 -39.49 -51.24
CA ALA A 20 17.21 -39.76 -49.88
C ALA A 20 16.84 -38.62 -48.90
N GLU A 21 16.99 -37.35 -49.31
CA GLU A 21 16.63 -36.21 -48.47
C GLU A 21 15.11 -36.11 -48.22
N LYS A 22 14.28 -36.44 -49.22
CA LYS A 22 12.82 -36.54 -49.05
C LYS A 22 12.42 -37.65 -48.09
N TRP A 23 13.08 -38.81 -48.13
CA TRP A 23 12.82 -39.91 -47.20
C TRP A 23 13.24 -39.56 -45.77
N VAL A 24 14.38 -38.90 -45.58
CA VAL A 24 14.84 -38.43 -44.26
C VAL A 24 13.90 -37.37 -43.69
N ARG A 25 13.45 -36.38 -44.48
CA ARG A 25 12.48 -35.38 -44.02
C ARG A 25 11.13 -35.99 -43.63
N ARG A 26 10.63 -36.98 -44.40
CA ARG A 26 9.40 -37.69 -44.07
C ARG A 26 9.54 -38.54 -42.80
N GLY A 27 10.69 -39.18 -42.60
CA GLY A 27 11.01 -39.92 -41.38
C GLY A 27 11.07 -39.02 -40.14
N LEU A 28 11.70 -37.85 -40.25
CA LEU A 28 11.76 -36.84 -39.20
C LEU A 28 10.38 -36.27 -38.86
N GLN A 29 9.54 -35.99 -39.87
CA GLN A 29 8.16 -35.54 -39.64
C GLN A 29 7.29 -36.61 -38.97
N ALA A 30 7.43 -37.88 -39.36
CA ALA A 30 6.73 -38.99 -38.71
C ALA A 30 7.17 -39.19 -37.26
N LEU A 31 8.47 -39.04 -36.98
CA LEU A 31 9.01 -39.10 -35.61
C LEU A 31 8.52 -37.92 -34.75
N LEU A 32 8.46 -36.71 -35.31
CA LEU A 32 7.94 -35.53 -34.60
C LEU A 32 6.45 -35.71 -34.26
N LEU A 33 5.65 -36.23 -35.19
CA LEU A 33 4.23 -36.51 -34.96
C LEU A 33 4.03 -37.61 -33.91
N LEU A 34 4.89 -38.63 -33.89
CA LEU A 34 4.86 -39.68 -32.87
C LEU A 34 5.20 -39.13 -31.48
N VAL A 35 6.22 -38.27 -31.37
CA VAL A 35 6.59 -37.60 -30.11
C VAL A 35 5.46 -36.68 -29.62
N CYS A 36 4.84 -35.90 -30.51
CA CYS A 36 3.68 -35.08 -30.16
C CYS A 36 2.49 -35.93 -29.69
N ALA A 37 2.22 -37.07 -30.34
CA ALA A 37 1.15 -37.98 -29.93
C ALA A 37 1.41 -38.63 -28.57
N VAL A 38 2.66 -39.04 -28.29
CA VAL A 38 3.04 -39.60 -26.98
C VAL A 38 2.97 -38.54 -25.89
N LEU A 39 3.35 -37.29 -26.16
CA LEU A 39 3.21 -36.18 -25.21
C LEU A 39 1.74 -35.81 -24.96
N LEU A 40 0.86 -35.91 -25.97
CA LEU A 40 -0.59 -35.73 -25.82
C LEU A 40 -1.24 -36.86 -25.01
N ILE A 41 -0.80 -38.11 -25.20
CA ILE A 41 -1.31 -39.27 -24.45
C ILE A 41 -0.76 -39.26 -23.00
N ALA A 42 0.51 -38.90 -22.80
CA ALA A 42 1.09 -38.74 -21.47
C ALA A 42 0.49 -37.55 -20.71
N GLY A 43 0.21 -36.44 -21.41
CA GLY A 43 -0.47 -35.28 -20.84
C GLY A 43 -1.93 -35.56 -20.45
N THR A 44 -2.65 -36.37 -21.24
CA THR A 44 -4.04 -36.75 -20.92
C THR A 44 -4.12 -37.82 -19.83
N ALA A 45 -3.13 -38.73 -19.72
CA ALA A 45 -3.04 -39.70 -18.62
C ALA A 45 -2.67 -39.04 -17.27
N PHE A 46 -1.88 -37.96 -17.28
CA PHE A 46 -1.56 -37.18 -16.08
C PHE A 46 -2.75 -36.35 -15.56
N LEU A 47 -3.71 -36.03 -16.45
CA LEU A 47 -4.92 -35.27 -16.11
C LEU A 47 -6.02 -36.11 -15.44
N TRP A 48 -5.98 -37.44 -15.53
CA TRP A 48 -7.08 -38.31 -15.08
C TRP A 48 -6.91 -38.91 -13.66
N LEU A 49 -5.74 -38.80 -13.03
CA LEU A 49 -5.49 -39.38 -11.69
C LEU A 49 -5.57 -38.38 -10.50
N ARG A 50 -6.13 -37.18 -10.70
CA ARG A 50 -6.41 -36.22 -9.62
C ARG A 50 -7.78 -35.55 -9.74
N TYR A 51 -8.85 -36.33 -9.76
CA TYR A 51 -10.21 -35.80 -9.59
C TYR A 51 -10.98 -36.62 -8.55
N VAL A 52 -10.61 -36.46 -7.28
CA VAL A 52 -11.65 -36.26 -6.27
C VAL A 52 -11.93 -34.76 -6.35
N PRO A 53 -13.13 -34.32 -6.79
CA PRO A 53 -13.43 -32.90 -6.80
C PRO A 53 -13.27 -32.38 -5.37
N PRO A 54 -12.55 -31.26 -5.14
CA PRO A 54 -12.60 -30.61 -3.86
C PRO A 54 -14.07 -30.30 -3.52
N PRO A 55 -14.45 -30.21 -2.23
CA PRO A 55 -15.77 -29.70 -1.86
C PRO A 55 -16.04 -28.43 -2.67
N SER A 56 -17.26 -28.29 -3.20
CA SER A 56 -17.61 -27.22 -4.14
C SER A 56 -17.17 -25.87 -3.59
N LEU A 57 -16.05 -25.37 -4.10
CA LEU A 57 -15.59 -24.02 -3.82
C LEU A 57 -16.66 -23.07 -4.33
N PRO A 58 -16.93 -21.95 -3.65
CA PRO A 58 -17.82 -20.94 -4.19
C PRO A 58 -17.18 -20.40 -5.47
N GLN A 59 -17.67 -20.86 -6.62
CA GLN A 59 -17.39 -20.27 -7.93
C GLN A 59 -17.70 -18.77 -7.86
N SER A 60 -16.93 -17.96 -8.58
CA SER A 60 -17.15 -16.50 -8.61
C SER A 60 -18.61 -16.24 -8.94
N LYS A 61 -19.27 -15.45 -8.08
CA LYS A 61 -20.55 -14.86 -8.43
C LYS A 61 -20.22 -13.51 -9.02
N LEU A 62 -20.27 -13.42 -10.36
CA LEU A 62 -20.26 -12.14 -11.04
C LEU A 62 -21.25 -11.21 -10.35
N LEU A 63 -20.73 -10.08 -9.86
CA LEU A 63 -21.53 -9.07 -9.18
C LEU A 63 -22.58 -8.52 -10.15
N ALA A 64 -23.73 -8.10 -9.60
CA ALA A 64 -24.71 -7.39 -10.37
C ALA A 64 -24.12 -6.05 -10.87
N PRO A 65 -24.61 -5.51 -12.01
CA PRO A 65 -24.24 -4.17 -12.43
C PRO A 65 -24.62 -3.13 -11.36
N VAL A 66 -23.75 -2.16 -11.08
CA VAL A 66 -24.02 -1.10 -10.11
C VAL A 66 -25.01 -0.11 -10.72
N THR A 67 -26.29 -0.17 -10.34
CA THR A 67 -27.35 0.69 -10.92
C THR A 67 -27.71 1.91 -10.07
N SER A 68 -27.12 2.05 -8.88
CA SER A 68 -27.41 3.10 -7.91
C SER A 68 -26.56 4.36 -8.10
N VAL A 69 -25.87 4.48 -9.24
CA VAL A 69 -24.93 5.57 -9.51
C VAL A 69 -25.66 6.91 -9.60
N ARG A 70 -25.10 7.95 -8.97
CA ARG A 70 -25.52 9.35 -9.07
C ARG A 70 -24.29 10.24 -9.27
N ALA A 71 -24.43 11.30 -10.04
CA ALA A 71 -23.40 12.32 -10.23
C ALA A 71 -23.96 13.70 -9.87
N THR A 72 -23.35 14.36 -8.90
CA THR A 72 -23.79 15.66 -8.35
C THR A 72 -22.74 16.71 -8.67
N PRO A 73 -23.06 17.75 -9.46
CA PRO A 73 -22.11 18.80 -9.76
C PRO A 73 -21.89 19.72 -8.55
N GLY A 74 -20.64 20.08 -8.32
CA GLY A 74 -20.18 21.06 -7.32
C GLY A 74 -19.18 22.04 -7.92
N ARG A 75 -18.70 22.98 -7.12
CA ARG A 75 -17.67 23.94 -7.52
C ARG A 75 -16.34 23.21 -7.68
N GLY A 76 -15.86 23.16 -8.93
CA GLY A 76 -14.59 22.52 -9.28
C GLY A 76 -14.61 20.99 -9.16
N ILE A 77 -15.75 20.39 -8.83
CA ILE A 77 -15.90 18.94 -8.65
C ILE A 77 -17.21 18.38 -9.24
N ILE A 78 -17.23 17.08 -9.51
CA ILE A 78 -18.44 16.28 -9.64
C ILE A 78 -18.30 15.13 -8.63
N THR A 79 -19.26 15.00 -7.72
CA THR A 79 -19.29 13.91 -6.73
C THR A 79 -20.12 12.75 -7.29
N ILE A 80 -19.50 11.58 -7.37
CA ILE A 80 -20.10 10.33 -7.84
C ILE A 80 -20.38 9.44 -6.64
N THR A 81 -21.64 9.05 -6.44
CA THR A 81 -22.08 8.17 -5.34
C THR A 81 -22.77 6.93 -5.88
N TRP A 82 -22.72 5.85 -5.13
CA TRP A 82 -23.42 4.60 -5.40
C TRP A 82 -23.68 3.87 -4.08
N ALA A 83 -24.63 2.93 -4.09
CA ALA A 83 -24.86 2.03 -2.97
C ALA A 83 -23.80 0.91 -2.96
N PRO A 84 -23.22 0.55 -1.80
CA PRO A 84 -22.29 -0.57 -1.70
C PRO A 84 -22.93 -1.91 -2.08
N GLU A 85 -22.17 -2.74 -2.78
CA GLU A 85 -22.47 -4.13 -3.13
C GLU A 85 -21.85 -5.08 -2.09
N ALA A 86 -22.65 -5.96 -1.50
CA ALA A 86 -22.26 -6.75 -0.31
C ALA A 86 -21.03 -7.67 -0.48
N ASN A 87 -20.72 -8.07 -1.73
CA ASN A 87 -19.60 -8.96 -2.07
C ASN A 87 -18.47 -8.25 -2.82
N ALA A 88 -18.54 -6.92 -2.97
CA ALA A 88 -17.50 -6.16 -3.65
C ALA A 88 -16.30 -5.92 -2.72
N VAL A 89 -15.11 -6.13 -3.27
CA VAL A 89 -13.82 -5.77 -2.67
C VAL A 89 -13.44 -4.33 -3.02
N SER A 90 -13.75 -3.91 -4.24
CA SER A 90 -13.44 -2.58 -4.74
C SER A 90 -14.39 -2.16 -5.86
N TYR A 91 -14.30 -0.90 -6.27
CA TYR A 91 -15.05 -0.29 -7.36
C TYR A 91 -14.10 0.45 -8.31
N GLN A 92 -14.60 0.80 -9.50
CA GLN A 92 -13.94 1.72 -10.41
C GLN A 92 -14.97 2.68 -11.01
N VAL A 93 -14.54 3.91 -11.29
CA VAL A 93 -15.36 4.93 -11.95
C VAL A 93 -14.82 5.17 -13.34
N ALA A 94 -15.67 5.03 -14.36
CA ALA A 94 -15.31 5.37 -15.74
C ALA A 94 -16.08 6.62 -16.19
N ARG A 95 -15.41 7.47 -16.98
CA ARG A 95 -15.92 8.76 -17.47
C ARG A 95 -15.82 8.88 -18.98
N SER A 96 -16.79 9.56 -19.58
CA SER A 96 -16.74 10.04 -20.95
C SER A 96 -17.07 11.53 -21.05
N SER A 97 -16.50 12.20 -22.05
CA SER A 97 -16.86 13.57 -22.46
C SER A 97 -17.99 13.60 -23.49
N ARG A 98 -18.52 12.44 -23.89
CA ARG A 98 -19.59 12.33 -24.90
C ARG A 98 -20.67 11.35 -24.42
N PRO A 99 -21.95 11.62 -24.75
CA PRO A 99 -22.99 10.62 -24.53
C PRO A 99 -22.65 9.33 -25.30
N GLY A 100 -22.69 8.19 -24.61
CA GLY A 100 -22.42 6.88 -25.19
C GLY A 100 -20.95 6.47 -25.29
N GLY A 101 -19.99 7.31 -24.87
CA GLY A 101 -18.57 6.95 -24.80
C GLY A 101 -17.67 7.59 -25.88
N PRO A 102 -16.39 7.15 -25.98
CA PRO A 102 -15.77 6.07 -25.19
C PRO A 102 -15.62 6.46 -23.71
N PHE A 103 -15.72 5.46 -22.82
CA PHE A 103 -15.46 5.63 -21.40
C PHE A 103 -14.02 5.26 -21.09
N ALA A 104 -13.33 6.10 -20.34
CA ALA A 104 -12.00 5.85 -19.78
C ALA A 104 -12.11 5.82 -18.26
N LEU A 105 -11.31 4.98 -17.61
CA LEU A 105 -11.25 4.98 -16.15
C LEU A 105 -10.74 6.32 -15.65
N VAL A 106 -11.45 6.90 -14.68
CA VAL A 106 -10.96 8.05 -13.94
C VAL A 106 -10.18 7.48 -12.79
N SER A 107 -8.91 7.20 -13.03
CA SER A 107 -8.02 6.95 -11.91
C SER A 107 -7.70 8.28 -11.24
N THR A 108 -7.52 8.16 -9.95
CA THR A 108 -6.87 9.12 -9.09
C THR A 108 -5.36 8.97 -9.25
N ALA A 109 -4.68 10.11 -9.22
CA ALA A 109 -3.21 10.20 -9.23
C ALA A 109 -2.49 9.51 -10.41
N TYR A 110 -2.54 10.11 -11.60
CA TYR A 110 -1.38 10.05 -12.51
C TYR A 110 -0.71 11.41 -12.62
N GLY A 111 0.19 11.66 -11.67
CA GLY A 111 1.35 12.50 -11.94
C GLY A 111 2.29 11.75 -12.87
N LYS A 112 2.24 12.02 -14.18
CA LYS A 112 3.31 11.71 -15.15
C LYS A 112 3.83 10.26 -15.23
N VAL A 113 3.03 9.22 -15.00
CA VAL A 113 3.38 7.93 -15.60
C VAL A 113 3.10 8.06 -17.10
N PRO A 114 4.08 7.85 -18.00
CA PRO A 114 3.84 7.99 -19.43
C PRO A 114 2.70 7.07 -19.85
N ILE A 115 1.77 7.54 -20.70
CA ILE A 115 0.66 6.76 -21.29
C ILE A 115 1.12 5.38 -21.84
N PHE A 116 2.40 5.24 -22.21
CA PHE A 116 2.98 3.96 -22.59
C PHE A 116 2.99 2.91 -21.46
N LEU A 117 3.19 3.31 -20.19
CA LEU A 117 3.13 2.40 -19.05
C LEU A 117 1.71 1.92 -18.78
N ASP A 118 0.67 2.74 -18.93
CA ASP A 118 -0.74 2.27 -18.83
C ASP A 118 -1.05 1.22 -19.90
N ASN A 119 -0.64 1.47 -21.14
CA ASN A 119 -0.79 0.50 -22.22
C ASN A 119 0.06 -0.76 -22.01
N LEU A 120 1.22 -0.65 -21.34
CA LEU A 120 2.06 -1.78 -20.97
C LEU A 120 1.43 -2.57 -19.82
N VAL A 121 0.89 -1.90 -18.80
CA VAL A 121 0.19 -2.50 -17.66
C VAL A 121 -1.04 -3.25 -18.14
N GLU A 122 -1.88 -2.64 -18.97
CA GLU A 122 -3.06 -3.33 -19.53
C GLU A 122 -2.66 -4.52 -20.43
N ARG A 123 -1.49 -4.46 -21.10
CA ARG A 123 -0.96 -5.59 -21.89
C ARG A 123 -0.36 -6.71 -21.03
N VAL A 124 0.32 -6.37 -19.94
CA VAL A 124 0.96 -7.33 -19.03
C VAL A 124 -0.05 -7.91 -18.04
N PHE A 125 -1.05 -7.12 -17.66
CA PHE A 125 -2.14 -7.45 -16.74
C PHE A 125 -3.51 -7.00 -17.32
N PRO A 126 -4.08 -7.75 -18.28
CA PRO A 126 -5.38 -7.42 -18.85
C PRO A 126 -6.46 -7.44 -17.76
N GLY A 127 -7.15 -6.31 -17.54
CA GLY A 127 -8.20 -6.18 -16.52
C GLY A 127 -7.71 -5.75 -15.13
N GLU A 128 -6.44 -5.35 -14.99
CA GLU A 128 -5.87 -4.70 -13.79
C GLU A 128 -5.68 -3.19 -14.02
N PRO A 129 -6.74 -2.38 -13.89
CA PRO A 129 -6.56 -0.94 -13.89
C PRO A 129 -6.14 -0.44 -12.52
N PHE A 130 -5.25 0.54 -12.54
CA PHE A 130 -5.12 1.55 -11.50
C PHE A 130 -6.43 2.35 -11.38
N GLY A 131 -6.75 2.87 -10.18
CA GLY A 131 -8.00 3.61 -9.94
C GLY A 131 -9.11 2.77 -9.30
N ARG A 132 -8.76 1.99 -8.26
CA ARG A 132 -9.71 1.21 -7.45
C ARG A 132 -10.14 2.00 -6.23
N LEU A 133 -11.43 2.01 -5.94
CA LEU A 133 -12.01 2.72 -4.82
C LEU A 133 -12.64 1.71 -3.85
N PRO A 134 -12.51 1.89 -2.52
CA PRO A 134 -13.13 0.98 -1.57
C PRO A 134 -14.65 1.15 -1.49
N HIS A 135 -15.13 2.38 -1.60
CA HIS A 135 -16.55 2.74 -1.63
C HIS A 135 -16.72 4.15 -2.21
N GLY A 136 -17.97 4.59 -2.34
CA GLY A 136 -18.28 5.99 -2.65
C GLY A 136 -18.41 6.83 -1.37
N PRO A 137 -18.42 8.17 -1.49
CA PRO A 137 -18.36 8.94 -2.73
C PRO A 137 -16.96 8.96 -3.38
N PHE A 138 -16.94 9.13 -4.70
CA PHE A 138 -15.75 9.50 -5.48
C PHE A 138 -15.86 10.96 -5.92
N VAL A 139 -14.77 11.73 -5.84
CA VAL A 139 -14.77 13.15 -6.25
C VAL A 139 -13.91 13.34 -7.49
N ASP A 140 -14.56 13.56 -8.63
CA ASP A 140 -13.87 13.95 -9.86
C ASP A 140 -13.63 15.45 -9.86
N SER A 141 -12.36 15.84 -9.74
CA SER A 141 -11.92 17.24 -9.81
C SER A 141 -11.12 17.57 -11.08
N ASP A 142 -10.91 16.60 -11.98
CA ASP A 142 -10.27 16.82 -13.29
C ASP A 142 -11.33 17.18 -14.33
N ILE A 143 -12.06 18.26 -14.07
CA ILE A 143 -13.23 18.66 -14.86
C ILE A 143 -13.09 20.07 -15.40
N ARG A 144 -13.78 20.33 -16.51
CA ARG A 144 -13.90 21.66 -17.11
C ARG A 144 -15.27 22.25 -16.77
N PRO A 145 -15.35 23.43 -16.13
CA PRO A 145 -16.62 24.11 -15.87
C PRO A 145 -17.48 24.23 -17.13
N GLY A 146 -18.79 23.99 -16.98
CA GLY A 146 -19.76 24.02 -18.09
C GLY A 146 -19.72 22.82 -19.03
N HIS A 147 -18.79 21.88 -18.86
CA HIS A 147 -18.76 20.65 -19.64
C HIS A 147 -19.60 19.55 -18.98
N THR A 148 -20.35 18.81 -19.78
CA THR A 148 -21.11 17.64 -19.33
C THR A 148 -20.26 16.38 -19.44
N TYR A 149 -20.08 15.70 -18.32
CA TYR A 149 -19.40 14.41 -18.23
C TYR A 149 -20.42 13.30 -17.97
N TYR A 150 -20.09 12.10 -18.43
CA TYR A 150 -20.89 10.89 -18.29
C TYR A 150 -20.12 9.87 -17.49
N TYR A 151 -20.72 9.31 -16.43
CA TYR A 151 -20.07 8.40 -15.49
C TYR A 151 -20.79 7.06 -15.43
N ARG A 152 -20.03 6.01 -15.14
CA ARG A 152 -20.53 4.68 -14.77
C ARG A 152 -19.59 4.06 -13.74
N VAL A 153 -20.14 3.16 -12.93
CA VAL A 153 -19.39 2.45 -11.88
C VAL A 153 -19.48 0.95 -12.11
N SER A 154 -18.38 0.25 -11.85
CA SER A 154 -18.34 -1.21 -11.84
C SER A 154 -17.72 -1.68 -10.52
N ALA A 155 -18.18 -2.82 -10.01
CA ALA A 155 -17.70 -3.44 -8.77
C ALA A 155 -16.81 -4.65 -9.07
N ASN A 156 -15.87 -4.99 -8.18
CA ASN A 156 -14.98 -6.14 -8.30
C ASN A 156 -15.14 -7.07 -7.09
N ASP A 157 -15.24 -8.39 -7.29
CA ASP A 157 -15.37 -9.38 -6.20
C ASP A 157 -14.03 -9.99 -5.74
N GLY A 158 -12.91 -9.40 -6.16
CA GLY A 158 -11.55 -9.95 -6.00
C GLY A 158 -11.13 -10.89 -7.12
N SER A 159 -12.05 -11.32 -8.01
CA SER A 159 -11.76 -12.21 -9.14
C SER A 159 -12.20 -11.67 -10.49
N ALA A 160 -13.30 -10.93 -10.55
CA ALA A 160 -13.83 -10.35 -11.78
C ALA A 160 -14.59 -9.05 -11.51
N TRP A 161 -14.68 -8.21 -12.55
CA TRP A 161 -15.51 -7.02 -12.57
C TRP A 161 -16.96 -7.35 -12.92
N SER A 162 -17.90 -6.62 -12.32
CA SER A 162 -19.31 -6.62 -12.72
C SER A 162 -19.46 -6.13 -14.17
N PRO A 163 -20.55 -6.47 -14.87
CA PRO A 163 -20.93 -5.73 -16.05
C PRO A 163 -21.10 -4.24 -15.74
N ASP A 164 -21.00 -3.40 -16.77
CA ASP A 164 -21.15 -1.96 -16.63
C ASP A 164 -22.55 -1.59 -16.12
N GLY A 165 -22.59 -0.70 -15.12
CA GLY A 165 -23.81 -0.14 -14.56
C GLY A 165 -24.52 0.88 -15.46
N ASN A 166 -25.50 1.59 -14.89
CA ASN A 166 -26.16 2.70 -15.60
C ASN A 166 -25.20 3.87 -15.82
N VAL A 167 -25.37 4.57 -16.93
CA VAL A 167 -24.65 5.82 -17.20
C VAL A 167 -25.44 6.99 -16.61
N VAL A 168 -24.78 7.82 -15.81
CA VAL A 168 -25.31 9.12 -15.34
C VAL A 168 -24.51 10.26 -15.94
N ALA A 169 -25.12 11.44 -16.04
CA ALA A 169 -24.45 12.63 -16.56
C ALA A 169 -24.54 13.78 -15.56
N ALA A 170 -23.48 14.59 -15.50
CA ALA A 170 -23.46 15.82 -14.72
C ALA A 170 -22.68 16.91 -15.48
N THR A 171 -23.19 18.14 -15.44
CA THR A 171 -22.51 19.31 -16.00
C THR A 171 -21.74 20.01 -14.90
N ALA A 172 -20.43 20.09 -15.03
CA ALA A 172 -19.55 20.76 -14.07
C ALA A 172 -20.02 22.19 -13.82
N ALA A 173 -20.17 22.57 -12.54
CA ALA A 173 -20.67 23.89 -12.20
C ALA A 173 -19.67 24.99 -12.58
N SER A 174 -20.18 26.20 -12.81
CA SER A 174 -19.31 27.39 -12.97
C SER A 174 -18.64 27.74 -11.65
N ILE A 175 -17.38 28.18 -11.73
CA ILE A 175 -16.58 28.62 -10.56
C ILE A 175 -16.96 30.05 -10.10
N ALA A 176 -17.92 30.70 -10.78
CA ALA A 176 -18.35 32.08 -10.50
C ALA A 176 -19.26 32.23 -9.25
N THR A 177 -19.02 31.42 -8.21
CA THR A 177 -19.84 31.34 -7.00
C THR A 177 -18.99 31.66 -5.76
N PRO A 178 -19.60 32.13 -4.65
CA PRO A 178 -18.92 32.21 -3.36
C PRO A 178 -18.32 30.85 -2.97
N GLU A 179 -17.38 30.85 -2.04
CA GLU A 179 -16.85 29.60 -1.51
C GLU A 179 -18.00 28.74 -0.95
N PRO A 180 -18.14 27.47 -1.38
CA PRO A 180 -19.21 26.62 -0.90
C PRO A 180 -19.04 26.38 0.59
N VAL A 181 -20.17 26.46 1.30
CA VAL A 181 -20.22 26.16 2.73
C VAL A 181 -20.52 24.68 2.90
N ILE A 182 -19.69 24.01 3.69
CA ILE A 182 -19.99 22.71 4.28
C ILE A 182 -20.49 22.96 5.69
N CYS A 183 -21.68 22.45 6.00
CA CYS A 183 -22.20 22.43 7.36
C CYS A 183 -21.89 21.06 7.95
N MET A 184 -20.88 20.97 8.81
CA MET A 184 -20.47 19.75 9.48
C MET A 184 -20.94 19.77 10.94
N GLN A 185 -21.44 18.64 11.43
CA GLN A 185 -21.90 18.47 12.79
C GLN A 185 -21.16 17.31 13.46
N VAL A 186 -20.68 17.56 14.68
CA VAL A 186 -20.15 16.54 15.59
C VAL A 186 -21.12 16.39 16.75
N ASP A 187 -21.58 15.17 17.02
CA ASP A 187 -22.43 14.88 18.19
C ASP A 187 -21.60 14.28 19.31
N ALA A 188 -21.19 15.11 20.26
CA ALA A 188 -20.39 14.69 21.42
C ALA A 188 -21.11 13.73 22.36
N ALA A 189 -22.44 13.60 22.27
CA ALA A 189 -23.20 12.65 23.08
C ALA A 189 -23.29 11.26 22.42
N HIS A 190 -23.13 11.18 21.10
CA HIS A 190 -23.34 9.96 20.32
C HIS A 190 -22.03 9.24 20.00
N SER A 191 -21.66 8.29 20.87
CA SER A 191 -20.58 7.32 20.60
C SER A 191 -21.00 6.33 19.51
N ILE A 192 -20.13 6.12 18.53
CA ILE A 192 -20.31 5.16 17.43
C ILE A 192 -19.33 3.98 17.51
N GLY A 193 -18.62 3.84 18.63
CA GLY A 193 -17.72 2.72 18.90
C GLY A 193 -16.29 3.14 19.21
N THR A 194 -15.38 2.18 19.18
CA THR A 194 -13.95 2.42 19.43
C THR A 194 -13.23 2.84 18.15
N LEU A 195 -12.48 3.94 18.21
CA LEU A 195 -11.47 4.28 17.19
C LEU A 195 -10.21 3.48 17.50
N GLU A 196 -9.97 2.41 16.76
CA GLU A 196 -8.69 1.70 16.80
C GLU A 196 -7.66 2.51 16.01
N HIS A 197 -6.49 2.75 16.62
CA HIS A 197 -5.40 3.51 16.01
C HIS A 197 -4.61 2.65 15.02
N LYS A 198 -5.28 2.26 13.93
CA LYS A 198 -4.77 1.29 12.93
C LYS A 198 -3.54 1.79 12.17
N TRP A 199 -3.29 3.10 12.17
CA TRP A 199 -2.11 3.75 11.62
C TRP A 199 -0.89 3.70 12.56
N GLU A 200 -1.06 3.39 13.84
CA GLU A 200 0.03 3.30 14.83
C GLU A 200 0.57 1.87 14.98
N ILE A 201 -0.05 0.89 14.34
CA ILE A 201 0.39 -0.50 14.47
C ILE A 201 1.79 -0.62 13.87
N ALA A 202 1.97 -0.30 12.59
CA ALA A 202 3.27 -0.43 11.94
C ALA A 202 3.60 0.80 11.08
N LEU A 203 4.89 1.07 10.95
CA LEU A 203 5.45 1.90 9.88
C LEU A 203 6.51 1.13 9.10
N GLY A 204 6.64 1.46 7.83
CA GLY A 204 7.73 1.03 6.97
C GLY A 204 9.07 1.65 7.37
N SER A 205 10.16 0.96 7.06
CA SER A 205 11.52 1.45 7.22
C SER A 205 12.42 0.85 6.16
N GLU A 206 13.55 1.50 5.87
CA GLU A 206 14.61 0.87 5.09
C GLU A 206 15.04 -0.45 5.73
N HIS A 207 15.64 -1.36 4.95
CA HIS A 207 16.21 -2.60 5.46
C HIS A 207 17.08 -2.33 6.69
N LEU A 208 16.84 -3.07 7.78
CA LEU A 208 17.36 -2.67 9.10
C LEU A 208 18.89 -2.69 9.18
N SER A 209 19.59 -3.49 8.37
CA SER A 209 21.06 -3.47 8.31
C SER A 209 21.63 -2.11 7.88
N TYR A 210 20.80 -1.23 7.28
CA TYR A 210 21.15 0.16 7.00
C TYR A 210 21.50 0.95 8.28
N MET A 211 21.02 0.53 9.46
CA MET A 211 21.43 1.11 10.75
C MET A 211 22.94 0.99 11.04
N PHE A 212 23.66 0.14 10.30
CA PHE A 212 25.13 0.03 10.42
C PHE A 212 25.89 0.94 9.46
N LYS A 213 25.21 1.69 8.58
CA LYS A 213 25.86 2.63 7.66
C LYS A 213 26.43 3.83 8.41
N GLY A 214 27.67 4.19 8.06
CA GLY A 214 28.34 5.39 8.53
C GLY A 214 27.97 6.62 7.70
N ASP A 215 28.97 7.43 7.36
CA ASP A 215 28.80 8.60 6.51
C ASP A 215 28.58 8.19 5.05
N ILE A 216 27.58 8.77 4.41
CA ILE A 216 27.30 8.58 2.98
C ILE A 216 28.08 9.60 2.15
N ASN A 217 28.02 10.86 2.57
CA ASN A 217 28.73 12.00 1.97
C ASN A 217 28.91 13.10 3.03
N GLU A 218 29.50 14.23 2.64
CA GLU A 218 29.77 15.34 3.58
C GLU A 218 28.52 15.96 4.22
N HIS A 219 27.36 15.83 3.57
CA HIS A 219 26.07 16.36 4.02
C HIS A 219 25.22 15.33 4.78
N VAL A 220 25.32 14.04 4.44
CA VAL A 220 24.59 12.95 5.09
C VAL A 220 25.56 12.08 5.87
N ARG A 221 25.81 12.50 7.11
CA ARG A 221 26.69 11.80 8.07
C ARG A 221 25.88 10.89 8.99
N ALA A 222 26.52 9.81 9.45
CA ALA A 222 25.94 8.83 10.37
C ALA A 222 24.53 8.35 9.95
N ALA A 223 24.38 7.93 8.68
CA ALA A 223 23.06 7.62 8.11
C ALA A 223 22.30 6.55 8.89
N GLY A 224 22.99 5.52 9.38
CA GLY A 224 22.37 4.49 10.20
C GLY A 224 21.83 5.00 11.55
N ALA A 225 22.49 6.01 12.13
CA ALA A 225 21.98 6.67 13.33
C ALA A 225 20.74 7.52 13.03
N GLY A 226 20.70 8.18 11.87
CA GLY A 226 19.54 8.92 11.39
C GLY A 226 18.31 8.02 11.17
N LEU A 227 18.51 6.84 10.55
CA LEU A 227 17.44 5.84 10.41
C LEU A 227 16.89 5.41 11.77
N ARG A 228 17.78 5.04 12.71
CA ARG A 228 17.38 4.65 14.07
C ARG A 228 16.59 5.77 14.77
N GLN A 229 17.09 7.01 14.71
CA GLN A 229 16.43 8.16 15.33
C GLN A 229 15.05 8.42 14.73
N GLY A 230 14.89 8.30 13.40
CA GLY A 230 13.59 8.41 12.75
C GLY A 230 12.59 7.35 13.22
N ASN A 231 13.02 6.08 13.27
CA ASN A 231 12.20 4.99 13.78
C ASN A 231 11.81 5.22 15.24
N LYS A 232 12.78 5.58 16.10
CA LYS A 232 12.52 5.87 17.52
C LYS A 232 11.58 7.06 17.71
N LEU A 233 11.76 8.13 16.92
CA LEU A 233 10.88 9.29 16.99
C LEU A 233 9.44 8.90 16.66
N ALA A 234 9.23 8.07 15.64
CA ALA A 234 7.90 7.56 15.31
C ALA A 234 7.24 6.79 16.48
N HIS A 235 8.01 6.01 17.25
CA HIS A 235 7.50 5.40 18.47
C HIS A 235 7.14 6.44 19.53
N ASP A 236 8.11 7.29 19.88
CA ASP A 236 8.04 8.19 21.04
C ASP A 236 6.93 9.26 20.88
N THR A 237 6.59 9.66 19.65
CA THR A 237 5.66 10.78 19.41
C THR A 237 4.43 10.44 18.59
N LEU A 238 4.42 9.33 17.86
CA LEU A 238 3.29 8.92 17.01
C LEU A 238 2.63 7.63 17.50
N GLY A 239 3.12 7.02 18.58
CA GLY A 239 2.56 5.79 19.15
C GLY A 239 2.91 4.51 18.39
N VAL A 240 3.82 4.58 17.41
CA VAL A 240 4.12 3.45 16.52
C VAL A 240 4.65 2.25 17.29
N GLN A 241 4.09 1.06 17.05
CA GLN A 241 4.42 -0.15 17.80
C GLN A 241 5.44 -1.04 17.08
N TYR A 242 5.31 -1.15 15.75
CA TYR A 242 6.11 -2.04 14.92
C TYR A 242 6.86 -1.29 13.82
N ILE A 243 8.06 -1.78 13.47
CA ILE A 243 8.77 -1.41 12.25
C ILE A 243 8.76 -2.61 11.31
N ARG A 244 8.24 -2.39 10.09
CA ARG A 244 8.27 -3.34 8.98
C ARG A 244 9.40 -2.94 8.03
N ALA A 245 10.29 -3.87 7.71
CA ALA A 245 11.42 -3.62 6.84
C ALA A 245 11.85 -4.87 6.08
N HIS A 246 12.36 -4.68 4.86
CA HIS A 246 12.84 -5.74 4.00
C HIS A 246 14.11 -6.41 4.53
N GLY A 247 14.36 -7.64 4.05
CA GLY A 247 15.72 -8.12 3.84
C GLY A 247 16.44 -8.71 5.06
N ILE A 248 15.72 -9.24 6.06
CA ILE A 248 16.34 -9.84 7.26
C ILE A 248 17.28 -11.03 6.96
N PHE A 249 17.06 -11.74 5.85
CA PHE A 249 17.86 -12.87 5.37
C PHE A 249 18.78 -12.51 4.19
N MET A 250 18.94 -11.23 3.86
CA MET A 250 19.99 -10.82 2.92
C MET A 250 21.38 -11.19 3.45
N ASP A 251 22.39 -11.19 2.57
CA ASP A 251 23.76 -11.51 2.97
C ASP A 251 24.39 -10.41 3.85
N ASP A 252 23.82 -9.21 3.87
CA ASP A 252 24.22 -8.10 4.74
C ASP A 252 24.08 -8.43 6.25
N PRO A 253 22.93 -8.92 6.75
CA PRO A 253 22.83 -9.59 8.05
C PRO A 253 23.64 -10.89 8.17
N SER A 254 23.99 -11.53 7.05
CA SER A 254 24.83 -12.74 6.99
C SER A 254 24.27 -13.95 7.74
N VAL A 255 22.93 -14.08 7.77
CA VAL A 255 22.22 -15.09 8.56
C VAL A 255 22.51 -16.52 8.12
N TYR A 256 22.64 -16.78 6.82
CA TYR A 256 22.68 -18.13 6.26
C TYR A 256 23.91 -18.35 5.39
N THR A 257 24.70 -19.36 5.70
CA THR A 257 25.75 -19.90 4.83
C THR A 257 25.66 -21.41 4.74
N GLU A 258 26.40 -22.02 3.82
CA GLU A 258 26.53 -23.47 3.72
C GLU A 258 28.01 -23.87 3.79
N ASP A 259 28.30 -24.97 4.48
CA ASP A 259 29.62 -25.60 4.41
C ASP A 259 29.87 -26.27 3.03
N ALA A 260 31.06 -26.85 2.85
CA ALA A 260 31.42 -27.53 1.59
C ALA A 260 30.55 -28.75 1.28
N GLN A 261 29.87 -29.32 2.27
CA GLN A 261 28.94 -30.44 2.13
C GLN A 261 27.50 -29.98 1.91
N GLY A 262 27.26 -28.66 1.94
CA GLY A 262 25.95 -28.07 1.79
C GLY A 262 25.12 -28.08 3.09
N ASN A 263 25.73 -28.27 4.26
CA ASN A 263 24.99 -28.15 5.53
C ASN A 263 24.83 -26.67 5.89
N PRO A 264 23.64 -26.26 6.39
CA PRO A 264 23.40 -24.87 6.77
C PRO A 264 24.19 -24.49 8.03
N HIS A 265 24.73 -23.28 8.03
CA HIS A 265 25.27 -22.59 9.20
C HIS A 265 24.51 -21.28 9.40
N TYR A 266 24.10 -21.01 10.65
CA TYR A 266 23.34 -19.82 11.01
C TYR A 266 24.15 -18.89 11.91
N ASP A 267 24.25 -17.61 11.56
CA ASP A 267 24.85 -16.56 12.41
C ASP A 267 23.82 -15.47 12.70
N TRP A 268 23.37 -15.41 13.94
CA TRP A 268 22.34 -14.47 14.38
C TRP A 268 22.90 -13.14 14.91
N SER A 269 24.22 -12.98 14.99
CA SER A 269 24.85 -11.86 15.71
C SER A 269 24.42 -10.47 15.24
N LYS A 270 24.29 -10.26 13.92
CA LYS A 270 23.81 -8.99 13.36
C LYS A 270 22.31 -8.80 13.58
N VAL A 271 21.51 -9.85 13.38
CA VAL A 271 20.06 -9.79 13.61
C VAL A 271 19.75 -9.48 15.07
N ASP A 272 20.46 -10.13 16.01
CA ASP A 272 20.39 -9.85 17.44
C ASP A 272 20.66 -8.36 17.72
N ARG A 273 21.72 -7.80 17.14
CA ARG A 273 22.02 -6.39 17.32
C ARG A 273 20.94 -5.47 16.75
N LEU A 274 20.36 -5.80 15.58
CA LEU A 274 19.30 -5.02 14.96
C LEU A 274 18.02 -5.03 15.81
N TYR A 275 17.57 -6.21 16.24
CA TYR A 275 16.35 -6.35 17.02
C TYR A 275 16.51 -5.89 18.47
N ASP A 276 17.68 -6.06 19.08
CA ASP A 276 17.98 -5.46 20.39
C ASP A 276 17.86 -3.93 20.34
N ILE A 277 18.34 -3.28 19.26
CA ILE A 277 18.18 -1.84 19.07
C ILE A 277 16.69 -1.46 18.99
N LEU A 278 15.89 -2.16 18.17
CA LEU A 278 14.45 -1.89 18.07
C LEU A 278 13.76 -2.07 19.44
N ARG A 279 14.03 -3.16 20.15
CA ARG A 279 13.43 -3.42 21.47
C ARG A 279 13.85 -2.38 22.51
N GLN A 280 15.11 -1.95 22.51
CA GLN A 280 15.60 -0.87 23.38
C GLN A 280 14.88 0.46 23.10
N ASP A 281 14.51 0.70 21.85
CA ASP A 281 13.80 1.91 21.43
C ASP A 281 12.28 1.80 21.60
N GLY A 282 11.77 0.69 22.16
CA GLY A 282 10.35 0.44 22.43
C GLY A 282 9.59 -0.24 21.28
N LEU A 283 10.23 -0.39 20.12
CA LEU A 283 9.66 -0.92 18.89
C LEU A 283 9.75 -2.44 18.81
N LYS A 284 8.83 -3.05 18.07
CA LYS A 284 8.85 -4.49 17.71
C LYS A 284 9.11 -4.67 16.22
N PRO A 285 9.72 -5.77 15.78
CA PRO A 285 9.81 -6.06 14.36
C PRO A 285 8.45 -6.58 13.85
N PHE A 286 7.99 -6.04 12.72
CA PHE A 286 7.08 -6.74 11.82
C PHE A 286 7.97 -7.46 10.80
N ILE A 287 8.05 -8.78 10.91
CA ILE A 287 9.14 -9.55 10.31
C ILE A 287 8.77 -9.93 8.88
N GLU A 288 9.50 -9.39 7.91
CA GLU A 288 9.48 -9.87 6.54
C GLU A 288 10.52 -10.96 6.31
N LEU A 289 10.07 -12.16 5.96
CA LEU A 289 10.93 -13.30 5.63
C LEU A 289 11.48 -13.17 4.21
N SER A 290 12.47 -12.28 4.04
CA SER A 290 13.10 -11.94 2.77
C SER A 290 14.54 -11.43 2.96
N PHE A 291 15.32 -11.17 1.92
CA PHE A 291 15.20 -11.78 0.60
C PHE A 291 15.94 -13.12 0.64
N MET A 292 16.34 -13.68 -0.50
CA MET A 292 17.00 -14.98 -0.52
C MET A 292 18.49 -14.84 -0.18
N PRO A 293 19.05 -15.58 0.80
CA PRO A 293 20.50 -15.64 0.98
C PRO A 293 21.19 -16.25 -0.25
N GLU A 294 22.39 -15.76 -0.61
CA GLU A 294 23.10 -16.23 -1.83
C GLU A 294 23.30 -17.74 -1.81
N ALA A 295 23.71 -18.30 -0.67
CA ALA A 295 23.98 -19.72 -0.54
C ALA A 295 22.73 -20.59 -0.73
N LEU A 296 21.51 -20.06 -0.53
CA LEU A 296 20.26 -20.80 -0.70
C LEU A 296 19.53 -20.50 -2.02
N ALA A 297 19.93 -19.45 -2.74
CA ALA A 297 19.30 -19.03 -3.97
C ALA A 297 19.38 -20.10 -5.08
N SER A 298 18.27 -20.28 -5.82
CA SER A 298 18.27 -21.09 -7.05
C SER A 298 18.98 -20.39 -8.21
N ASN A 299 19.02 -19.06 -8.18
CA ASN A 299 19.75 -18.25 -9.15
C ASN A 299 20.48 -17.08 -8.47
N PRO A 300 21.61 -17.32 -7.77
CA PRO A 300 22.36 -16.29 -7.05
C PRO A 300 22.98 -15.23 -7.97
N ARG A 301 23.11 -15.53 -9.26
CA ARG A 301 23.70 -14.62 -10.27
C ARG A 301 22.64 -13.83 -11.04
N ALA A 302 21.35 -13.99 -10.71
CA ALA A 302 20.31 -13.15 -11.25
C ALA A 302 20.61 -11.67 -10.93
N GLN A 303 20.11 -10.78 -11.77
CA GLN A 303 20.11 -9.37 -11.42
C GLN A 303 19.24 -9.19 -10.17
N GLY A 304 19.87 -8.79 -9.05
CA GLY A 304 19.15 -8.51 -7.80
C GLY A 304 18.33 -7.23 -7.89
N ILE A 305 17.40 -7.06 -6.95
CA ILE A 305 16.57 -5.86 -6.82
C ILE A 305 17.27 -4.79 -5.97
N PHE A 306 16.96 -3.52 -6.27
CA PHE A 306 17.49 -2.33 -5.63
C PHE A 306 19.01 -2.15 -5.78
N GLN A 307 19.54 -1.05 -5.23
CA GLN A 307 20.99 -0.78 -5.24
C GLN A 307 21.78 -1.81 -4.45
N TYR A 308 21.22 -2.33 -3.35
CA TYR A 308 21.83 -3.36 -2.52
C TYR A 308 21.73 -4.78 -3.12
N ARG A 309 21.12 -4.93 -4.30
CA ARG A 309 21.07 -6.19 -5.09
C ARG A 309 20.51 -7.39 -4.34
N ALA A 310 19.41 -7.21 -3.64
CA ALA A 310 18.70 -8.30 -2.99
C ALA A 310 18.36 -9.43 -3.98
N ILE A 311 18.63 -10.67 -3.60
CA ILE A 311 18.41 -11.84 -4.46
C ILE A 311 16.96 -12.28 -4.35
N SER A 312 16.26 -12.29 -5.48
CA SER A 312 14.81 -12.52 -5.54
C SER A 312 14.40 -13.85 -6.20
N SER A 313 15.32 -14.80 -6.28
CA SER A 313 15.01 -16.15 -6.75
C SER A 313 14.38 -17.01 -5.67
N ALA A 314 13.58 -17.99 -6.09
CA ALA A 314 13.16 -19.09 -5.23
C ALA A 314 14.37 -19.80 -4.60
N PRO A 315 14.21 -20.48 -3.45
CA PRO A 315 15.29 -21.27 -2.86
C PRO A 315 15.60 -22.49 -3.75
N LYS A 316 16.87 -22.87 -3.83
CA LYS A 316 17.31 -24.13 -4.46
C LYS A 316 16.81 -25.37 -3.69
N SER A 317 16.41 -25.19 -2.43
CA SER A 317 15.82 -26.22 -1.57
C SER A 317 14.80 -25.63 -0.60
N TYR A 318 13.52 -25.92 -0.83
CA TYR A 318 12.42 -25.53 0.06
C TYR A 318 12.53 -26.15 1.47
N PRO A 319 12.94 -27.41 1.65
CA PRO A 319 13.21 -27.94 2.99
C PRO A 319 14.29 -27.16 3.76
N LYS A 320 15.35 -26.68 3.08
CA LYS A 320 16.37 -25.84 3.73
C LYS A 320 15.84 -24.46 4.10
N TRP A 321 14.99 -23.88 3.24
CA TRP A 321 14.25 -22.66 3.57
C TRP A 321 13.37 -22.83 4.80
N GLN A 322 12.57 -23.90 4.87
CA GLN A 322 11.77 -24.22 6.06
C GLN A 322 12.65 -24.38 7.31
N ALA A 323 13.80 -25.05 7.19
CA ALA A 323 14.75 -25.19 8.30
C ALA A 323 15.31 -23.83 8.77
N LEU A 324 15.64 -22.92 7.85
CA LEU A 324 16.03 -21.55 8.16
C LEU A 324 14.93 -20.80 8.93
N VAL A 325 13.68 -20.83 8.44
CA VAL A 325 12.54 -20.19 9.12
C VAL A 325 12.32 -20.76 10.52
N SER A 326 12.40 -22.08 10.67
CA SER A 326 12.23 -22.77 11.96
C SER A 326 13.36 -22.40 12.93
N ALA A 327 14.61 -22.45 12.47
CA ALA A 327 15.78 -22.10 13.29
C ALA A 327 15.75 -20.63 13.72
N PHE A 328 15.34 -19.73 12.81
CA PHE A 328 15.19 -18.31 13.11
C PHE A 328 14.12 -18.07 14.18
N ALA A 329 12.93 -18.64 14.02
CA ALA A 329 11.84 -18.50 14.98
C ALA A 329 12.21 -19.06 16.36
N GLN A 330 12.86 -20.22 16.41
CA GLN A 330 13.34 -20.81 17.67
C GLN A 330 14.38 -19.91 18.34
N HIS A 331 15.35 -19.39 17.57
CA HIS A 331 16.36 -18.46 18.09
C HIS A 331 15.74 -17.19 18.66
N LEU A 332 14.75 -16.60 17.97
CA LEU A 332 14.03 -15.44 18.49
C LEU A 332 13.32 -15.75 19.81
N ILE A 333 12.66 -16.90 19.92
CA ILE A 333 12.01 -17.34 21.16
C ILE A 333 13.02 -17.53 22.29
N ASP A 334 14.17 -18.12 21.99
CA ASP A 334 15.23 -18.37 22.97
C ASP A 334 15.83 -17.05 23.48
N ARG A 335 15.99 -16.06 22.60
CA ARG A 335 16.56 -14.74 22.94
C ARG A 335 15.57 -13.79 23.62
N TYR A 336 14.38 -13.63 23.06
CA TYR A 336 13.41 -12.60 23.46
C TYR A 336 12.25 -13.15 24.31
N GLY A 337 12.11 -14.47 24.39
CA GLY A 337 11.05 -15.15 25.11
C GLY A 337 9.80 -15.36 24.27
N ARG A 338 9.17 -16.52 24.45
CA ARG A 338 8.00 -16.97 23.66
C ARG A 338 6.89 -15.92 23.52
N ARG A 339 6.40 -15.40 24.65
CA ARG A 339 5.27 -14.43 24.66
C ARG A 339 5.58 -13.13 23.91
N GLU A 340 6.84 -12.72 23.91
CA GLU A 340 7.26 -11.53 23.16
C GLU A 340 7.18 -11.82 21.65
N VAL A 341 7.74 -12.94 21.20
CA VAL A 341 7.78 -13.31 19.77
C VAL A 341 6.40 -13.72 19.23
N GLU A 342 5.52 -14.30 20.05
CA GLU A 342 4.09 -14.52 19.70
C GLU A 342 3.36 -13.20 19.37
N SER A 343 3.86 -12.06 19.83
CA SER A 343 3.32 -10.75 19.48
C SER A 343 3.87 -10.19 18.16
N TRP A 344 4.87 -10.81 17.53
CA TRP A 344 5.50 -10.34 16.30
C TRP A 344 4.86 -11.01 15.07
N PRO A 345 4.37 -10.23 14.09
CA PRO A 345 3.89 -10.77 12.81
C PRO A 345 5.06 -11.27 11.94
N PHE A 346 4.86 -12.37 11.22
CA PHE A 346 5.79 -12.89 10.21
C PHE A 346 5.10 -12.88 8.83
N GLU A 347 5.50 -11.97 7.95
CA GLU A 347 5.07 -11.96 6.55
C GLU A 347 6.04 -12.75 5.67
N VAL A 348 5.51 -13.44 4.66
CA VAL A 348 6.33 -14.24 3.74
C VAL A 348 6.57 -13.46 2.45
N TRP A 349 7.83 -13.01 2.30
CA TRP A 349 8.35 -12.34 1.10
C TRP A 349 7.83 -10.91 0.89
N ASN A 350 8.04 -10.35 -0.31
CA ASN A 350 7.53 -9.05 -0.73
C ASN A 350 7.12 -9.07 -2.21
N GLU A 351 5.95 -8.53 -2.55
CA GLU A 351 5.42 -8.32 -3.90
C GLU A 351 5.71 -9.42 -4.94
N PRO A 352 5.39 -10.70 -4.66
CA PRO A 352 5.72 -11.81 -5.57
C PRO A 352 5.01 -11.74 -6.94
N ASP A 353 3.98 -10.91 -7.02
CA ASP A 353 3.14 -10.64 -8.17
C ASP A 353 3.62 -9.46 -9.02
N ASN A 354 4.57 -8.65 -8.54
CA ASN A 354 5.07 -7.50 -9.28
C ASN A 354 5.89 -7.95 -10.50
N LYS A 355 5.28 -7.84 -11.70
CA LYS A 355 5.93 -8.12 -12.99
C LYS A 355 6.35 -6.87 -13.75
N LEU A 356 6.06 -5.67 -13.23
CA LEU A 356 6.44 -4.40 -13.86
C LEU A 356 7.89 -4.03 -13.55
N LEU A 357 8.34 -4.36 -12.34
CA LEU A 357 9.74 -4.32 -11.95
C LEU A 357 10.31 -5.75 -12.10
N PRO A 358 11.48 -5.96 -12.74
CA PRO A 358 12.07 -7.30 -12.88
C PRO A 358 12.59 -7.92 -11.57
N GLY A 359 12.11 -7.49 -10.39
CA GLY A 359 12.94 -7.47 -9.19
C GLY A 359 12.49 -8.28 -7.98
N PHE A 360 11.19 -8.34 -7.62
CA PHE A 360 10.83 -8.85 -6.28
C PHE A 360 10.71 -10.37 -6.20
N TRP A 361 10.27 -11.05 -7.26
CA TRP A 361 10.20 -12.50 -7.31
C TRP A 361 10.35 -13.03 -8.73
N SER A 362 11.40 -13.81 -8.96
CA SER A 362 11.67 -14.42 -10.28
C SER A 362 11.05 -15.82 -10.46
N GLY A 363 10.48 -16.40 -9.40
CA GLY A 363 9.77 -17.68 -9.47
C GLY A 363 8.36 -17.55 -10.05
N THR A 364 7.70 -18.70 -10.23
CA THR A 364 6.27 -18.74 -10.58
C THR A 364 5.40 -18.42 -9.37
N ARG A 365 4.10 -18.22 -9.60
CA ARG A 365 3.10 -18.11 -8.51
C ARG A 365 3.09 -19.37 -7.62
N ASP A 366 3.18 -20.56 -8.23
CA ASP A 366 3.20 -21.81 -7.47
C ASP A 366 4.50 -21.97 -6.67
N ASP A 367 5.62 -21.44 -7.16
CA ASP A 367 6.87 -21.40 -6.39
C ASP A 367 6.72 -20.49 -5.15
N TYR A 368 5.97 -19.39 -5.26
CA TYR A 368 5.65 -18.54 -4.10
C TYR A 368 4.69 -19.24 -3.13
N PHE A 369 3.62 -19.88 -3.62
CA PHE A 369 2.72 -20.67 -2.77
C PHE A 369 3.46 -21.80 -2.04
N ARG A 370 4.43 -22.43 -2.71
CA ARG A 370 5.35 -23.38 -2.06
C ARG A 370 6.23 -22.70 -1.02
N LEU A 371 6.74 -21.50 -1.28
CA LEU A 371 7.55 -20.75 -0.30
C LEU A 371 6.74 -20.48 0.96
N TYR A 372 5.51 -20.00 0.77
CA TYR A 372 4.54 -19.77 1.85
C TYR A 372 4.29 -21.02 2.68
N ASP A 373 3.95 -22.15 2.04
CA ASP A 373 3.64 -23.39 2.78
C ASP A 373 4.82 -23.92 3.60
N TYR A 374 6.04 -23.83 3.05
CA TYR A 374 7.26 -24.23 3.76
C TYR A 374 7.62 -23.25 4.89
N SER A 375 7.39 -21.94 4.72
CA SER A 375 7.51 -20.96 5.80
C SER A 375 6.50 -21.22 6.92
N ALA A 376 5.21 -21.40 6.58
CA ALA A 376 4.14 -21.67 7.53
C ALA A 376 4.39 -22.95 8.31
N THR A 377 4.79 -24.02 7.62
CA THR A 377 5.12 -25.29 8.26
C THR A 377 6.31 -25.15 9.21
N GLY A 378 7.35 -24.42 8.80
CA GLY A 378 8.52 -24.17 9.65
C GLY A 378 8.16 -23.40 10.91
N LEU A 379 7.50 -22.26 10.75
CA LEU A 379 7.11 -21.38 11.86
C LEU A 379 6.19 -22.10 12.86
N LYS A 380 5.13 -22.76 12.36
CA LYS A 380 4.15 -23.45 13.21
C LYS A 380 4.69 -24.74 13.85
N SER A 381 5.77 -25.31 13.33
CA SER A 381 6.46 -26.45 13.98
C SER A 381 7.20 -26.06 15.25
N VAL A 382 7.61 -24.78 15.36
CA VAL A 382 8.28 -24.22 16.54
C VAL A 382 7.23 -23.82 17.59
N ASP A 383 6.22 -23.08 17.15
CA ASP A 383 5.13 -22.64 18.01
C ASP A 383 3.86 -22.33 17.17
N PRO A 384 2.73 -23.01 17.43
CA PRO A 384 1.49 -22.79 16.68
C PRO A 384 0.91 -21.38 16.82
N ASN A 385 1.29 -20.61 17.85
CA ASN A 385 0.78 -19.26 18.11
C ASN A 385 1.52 -18.16 17.35
N LEU A 386 2.68 -18.45 16.73
CA LEU A 386 3.41 -17.46 15.92
C LEU A 386 2.59 -17.10 14.68
N LYS A 387 2.30 -15.81 14.49
CA LYS A 387 1.41 -15.34 13.42
C LYS A 387 2.12 -15.30 12.08
N ILE A 388 1.54 -15.92 11.06
CA ILE A 388 2.03 -15.88 9.69
C ILE A 388 1.03 -15.26 8.71
N GLY A 389 1.53 -14.44 7.79
CA GLY A 389 0.72 -13.79 6.77
C GLY A 389 1.40 -13.70 5.40
N GLY A 390 0.55 -13.40 4.43
CA GLY A 390 0.85 -13.33 3.00
C GLY A 390 -0.42 -12.86 2.27
N PRO A 391 -0.35 -12.58 0.96
CA PRO A 391 0.79 -12.78 0.06
C PRO A 391 1.70 -11.56 -0.16
N VAL A 392 1.54 -10.46 0.58
CA VAL A 392 2.34 -9.22 0.45
C VAL A 392 2.34 -8.64 -0.97
N THR A 393 1.18 -8.60 -1.64
CA THR A 393 1.11 -8.28 -3.08
C THR A 393 1.11 -6.79 -3.39
N ALA A 394 1.66 -6.44 -4.54
CA ALA A 394 1.51 -5.11 -5.15
C ALA A 394 0.14 -4.93 -5.83
N PHE A 395 -0.42 -6.00 -6.38
CA PHE A 395 -1.63 -6.02 -7.21
C PHE A 395 -2.67 -7.00 -6.67
N THR A 396 -3.93 -6.74 -7.03
CA THR A 396 -5.07 -7.39 -6.38
C THR A 396 -5.40 -8.79 -6.90
N THR A 397 -5.08 -9.11 -8.16
CA THR A 397 -5.43 -10.41 -8.79
C THR A 397 -4.74 -11.62 -8.18
N PHE A 398 -3.74 -11.40 -7.34
CA PHE A 398 -3.01 -12.49 -6.70
C PHE A 398 -3.70 -12.98 -5.41
N GLN A 399 -4.58 -12.16 -4.83
CA GLN A 399 -5.25 -12.44 -3.55
C GLN A 399 -6.20 -13.63 -3.61
N GLU A 400 -7.10 -13.67 -4.60
CA GLU A 400 -8.06 -14.77 -4.73
C GLU A 400 -7.38 -16.13 -5.02
N PRO A 401 -6.40 -16.23 -5.95
CA PRO A 401 -5.64 -17.46 -6.15
C PRO A 401 -4.88 -17.91 -4.89
N PHE A 402 -4.33 -16.97 -4.12
CA PHE A 402 -3.65 -17.28 -2.85
C PHE A 402 -4.63 -17.86 -1.83
N LEU A 403 -5.77 -17.22 -1.58
CA LEU A 403 -6.79 -17.73 -0.66
C LEU A 403 -7.35 -19.08 -1.10
N ARG A 404 -7.47 -19.31 -2.41
CA ARG A 404 -7.80 -20.63 -2.95
C ARG A 404 -6.73 -21.66 -2.60
N HIS A 405 -5.45 -21.34 -2.79
CA HIS A 405 -4.35 -22.23 -2.41
C HIS A 405 -4.40 -22.55 -0.91
N ILE A 406 -4.49 -21.53 -0.05
CA ILE A 406 -4.58 -21.64 1.41
C ILE A 406 -5.69 -22.61 1.86
N THR A 407 -6.80 -22.68 1.14
CA THR A 407 -7.97 -23.49 1.50
C THR A 407 -8.07 -24.83 0.76
N THR A 408 -7.11 -25.13 -0.13
CA THR A 408 -7.19 -26.33 -0.98
C THR A 408 -5.93 -27.19 -0.99
N GLY A 409 -4.78 -26.66 -0.59
CA GLY A 409 -3.53 -27.40 -0.66
C GLY A 409 -2.42 -26.85 0.22
N ASN A 410 -1.44 -27.71 0.46
CA ASN A 410 -0.19 -27.36 1.12
C ASN A 410 0.94 -28.21 0.51
N TYR A 411 1.91 -27.58 -0.17
CA TYR A 411 3.04 -28.21 -0.83
C TYR A 411 4.05 -28.86 0.13
N ALA A 412 4.14 -28.39 1.38
CA ALA A 412 5.09 -28.89 2.37
C ALA A 412 4.62 -30.19 3.04
N THR A 413 3.32 -30.27 3.35
CA THR A 413 2.71 -31.36 4.14
C THR A 413 1.78 -32.26 3.34
N GLY A 414 1.30 -31.80 2.17
CA GLY A 414 0.24 -32.48 1.41
C GLY A 414 -1.16 -32.30 2.01
N ALA A 415 -1.32 -31.46 3.04
CA ALA A 415 -2.60 -31.14 3.64
C ALA A 415 -3.53 -30.37 2.66
N LYS A 416 -4.82 -30.28 3.02
CA LYS A 416 -5.84 -29.56 2.25
C LYS A 416 -5.98 -28.09 2.64
N SER A 417 -5.10 -27.59 3.49
CA SER A 417 -5.07 -26.19 3.88
C SER A 417 -3.70 -25.81 4.44
N THR A 418 -3.39 -24.53 4.40
CA THR A 418 -2.20 -23.93 5.04
C THR A 418 -2.66 -22.90 6.09
N PRO A 419 -1.98 -22.78 7.24
CA PRO A 419 -2.27 -21.72 8.21
C PRO A 419 -2.13 -20.32 7.59
N LEU A 420 -3.07 -19.43 7.91
CA LEU A 420 -3.05 -18.01 7.57
C LEU A 420 -3.63 -17.25 8.77
N ASP A 421 -2.82 -16.45 9.44
CA ASP A 421 -3.23 -15.69 10.64
C ASP A 421 -3.58 -14.24 10.33
N PHE A 422 -3.10 -13.70 9.20
CA PHE A 422 -3.46 -12.39 8.66
C PHE A 422 -3.25 -12.37 7.14
N LEU A 423 -4.06 -11.59 6.44
CA LEU A 423 -3.91 -11.33 5.00
C LEU A 423 -3.21 -9.99 4.83
N ASP A 424 -2.16 -9.93 4.01
CA ASP A 424 -1.42 -8.70 3.77
C ASP A 424 -1.16 -8.36 2.30
N MET A 425 -0.96 -7.08 2.04
CA MET A 425 -0.72 -6.49 0.72
C MET A 425 -0.26 -5.04 0.82
N HIS A 426 0.07 -4.45 -0.33
CA HIS A 426 0.40 -3.05 -0.45
C HIS A 426 -0.70 -2.28 -1.17
N ASN A 427 -0.79 -0.98 -0.90
CA ASN A 427 -1.70 -0.09 -1.63
C ASN A 427 -1.17 1.34 -1.66
N TYR A 428 -1.06 1.92 -2.84
CA TYR A 428 -0.62 3.31 -3.01
C TYR A 428 -1.66 4.12 -3.79
N TYR A 429 -1.54 5.46 -3.70
CA TYR A 429 -2.35 6.46 -4.40
C TYR A 429 -3.79 6.66 -3.89
N LEU A 430 -4.31 5.72 -3.10
CA LEU A 430 -5.72 5.66 -2.73
C LEU A 430 -5.92 5.05 -1.32
N PRO A 431 -7.12 5.20 -0.74
CA PRO A 431 -7.50 4.41 0.42
C PRO A 431 -7.63 2.93 0.08
N VAL A 432 -7.69 2.11 1.12
CA VAL A 432 -7.51 0.66 1.00
C VAL A 432 -8.81 -0.07 0.67
N SER A 433 -8.74 -1.05 -0.25
CA SER A 433 -9.90 -1.88 -0.64
C SER A 433 -10.38 -2.81 0.49
N ASP A 434 -11.66 -3.23 0.45
CA ASP A 434 -12.25 -4.10 1.48
C ASP A 434 -12.14 -5.59 1.11
N TYR A 435 -11.15 -6.29 1.65
CA TYR A 435 -10.96 -7.72 1.35
C TYR A 435 -11.79 -8.67 2.21
N ARG A 436 -12.54 -8.15 3.21
CA ARG A 436 -13.35 -8.99 4.11
C ARG A 436 -14.41 -9.81 3.36
N PRO A 437 -15.12 -9.29 2.33
CA PRO A 437 -16.02 -10.10 1.54
C PRO A 437 -15.35 -11.30 0.86
N LEU A 438 -14.11 -11.12 0.36
CA LEU A 438 -13.34 -12.20 -0.25
C LEU A 438 -12.91 -13.24 0.79
N LEU A 439 -12.47 -12.80 1.98
CA LEU A 439 -12.15 -13.69 3.09
C LEU A 439 -13.36 -14.50 3.56
N ARG A 440 -14.54 -13.87 3.69
CA ARG A 440 -15.80 -14.57 4.01
C ARG A 440 -16.13 -15.67 3.01
N ARG A 441 -15.90 -15.42 1.71
CA ARG A 441 -16.11 -16.41 0.64
C ARG A 441 -15.23 -17.64 0.81
N TYR A 442 -14.05 -17.51 1.41
CA TYR A 442 -13.14 -18.62 1.69
C TYR A 442 -13.25 -19.18 3.11
N GLY A 443 -14.23 -18.72 3.91
CA GLY A 443 -14.42 -19.18 5.29
C GLY A 443 -13.37 -18.64 6.27
N LEU A 444 -12.71 -17.52 5.93
CA LEU A 444 -11.60 -16.92 6.67
C LEU A 444 -12.01 -15.57 7.28
N SER A 445 -13.25 -15.47 7.76
CA SER A 445 -13.86 -14.19 8.17
C SER A 445 -13.16 -13.51 9.35
N ASP A 446 -12.44 -14.28 10.17
CA ASP A 446 -11.73 -13.80 11.36
C ASP A 446 -10.28 -13.39 11.05
N VAL A 447 -9.81 -13.59 9.81
CA VAL A 447 -8.46 -13.20 9.39
C VAL A 447 -8.40 -11.68 9.22
N PRO A 448 -7.55 -10.95 9.97
CA PRO A 448 -7.39 -9.51 9.79
C PRO A 448 -6.66 -9.19 8.49
N VAL A 449 -6.92 -8.00 7.94
CA VAL A 449 -6.29 -7.48 6.72
C VAL A 449 -5.28 -6.39 7.09
N TYR A 450 -4.03 -6.56 6.70
CA TYR A 450 -2.95 -5.59 6.92
C TYR A 450 -2.46 -5.01 5.60
N PHE A 451 -2.34 -3.69 5.53
CA PHE A 451 -1.60 -3.03 4.46
C PHE A 451 -0.21 -2.73 4.99
N THR A 452 0.77 -3.55 4.63
CA THR A 452 2.14 -3.53 5.20
C THR A 452 3.03 -2.47 4.54
N GLU A 453 2.65 -2.03 3.34
CA GLU A 453 3.05 -0.76 2.75
C GLU A 453 1.84 -0.01 2.23
N TRP A 454 1.78 1.27 2.59
CA TRP A 454 0.72 2.16 2.17
C TRP A 454 1.23 3.60 2.09
N GLY A 455 0.70 4.40 1.16
CA GLY A 455 1.03 5.81 1.11
C GLY A 455 0.58 6.51 -0.16
N VAL A 456 0.96 7.78 -0.28
CA VAL A 456 0.52 8.61 -1.42
C VAL A 456 1.17 8.19 -2.73
N THR A 457 2.42 7.73 -2.72
CA THR A 457 3.14 7.34 -3.95
C THR A 457 4.17 6.26 -3.63
N PRO A 458 4.32 5.22 -4.49
CA PRO A 458 5.41 4.26 -4.41
C PRO A 458 6.67 4.76 -5.13
N GLN A 459 6.63 5.94 -5.74
CA GLN A 459 7.73 6.47 -6.52
C GLN A 459 8.69 7.28 -5.64
N TYR A 460 9.85 6.69 -5.34
CA TYR A 460 10.96 7.43 -4.73
C TYR A 460 11.39 8.58 -5.65
N GLY A 461 11.52 9.78 -5.09
CA GLY A 461 11.85 10.98 -5.86
C GLY A 461 10.67 11.83 -6.26
N ASP A 462 9.43 11.37 -6.03
CA ASP A 462 8.23 12.16 -6.33
C ASP A 462 8.04 13.26 -5.28
N THR A 463 8.17 14.51 -5.73
CA THR A 463 8.10 15.68 -4.84
C THR A 463 6.76 15.85 -4.16
N VAL A 464 5.69 15.17 -4.64
CA VAL A 464 4.40 15.14 -3.92
C VAL A 464 4.59 14.70 -2.48
N GLY A 465 5.56 13.82 -2.21
CA GLY A 465 5.85 13.31 -0.88
C GLY A 465 6.28 14.38 0.13
N ASP A 466 6.90 15.47 -0.32
CA ASP A 466 7.35 16.52 0.59
C ASP A 466 6.28 17.60 0.84
N THR A 467 5.18 17.59 0.06
CA THR A 467 4.16 18.64 0.10
C THR A 467 3.14 18.48 1.23
N ALA A 468 2.50 19.59 1.62
CA ALA A 468 1.34 19.60 2.52
C ALA A 468 0.14 18.84 1.94
N TYR A 469 0.04 18.68 0.62
CA TYR A 469 -0.95 17.82 -0.01
C TYR A 469 -0.85 16.37 0.47
N SER A 470 0.36 15.83 0.58
CA SER A 470 0.52 14.47 1.07
C SER A 470 0.02 14.30 2.50
N ALA A 471 0.07 15.37 3.32
CA ALA A 471 -0.45 15.37 4.68
C ALA A 471 -1.98 15.30 4.72
N ALA A 472 -2.65 16.09 3.87
CA ALA A 472 -4.10 16.11 3.76
C ALA A 472 -4.65 14.82 3.13
N ALA A 473 -4.06 14.37 2.02
CA ALA A 473 -4.45 13.11 1.38
C ALA A 473 -4.29 11.91 2.33
N THR A 474 -3.20 11.86 3.11
CA THR A 474 -2.98 10.81 4.11
C THR A 474 -4.06 10.80 5.18
N ALA A 475 -4.49 11.96 5.68
CA ALA A 475 -5.57 12.04 6.66
C ALA A 475 -6.89 11.49 6.08
N GLY A 476 -7.29 12.00 4.92
CA GLY A 476 -8.52 11.59 4.25
C GLY A 476 -8.55 10.11 3.90
N ASP A 477 -7.43 9.55 3.45
CA ASP A 477 -7.36 8.13 3.08
C ASP A 477 -7.34 7.20 4.31
N ILE A 478 -6.78 7.65 5.44
CA ILE A 478 -6.89 6.91 6.72
C ILE A 478 -8.35 6.87 7.15
N PHE A 479 -9.10 7.97 7.04
CA PHE A 479 -10.52 8.01 7.39
C PHE A 479 -11.32 7.00 6.56
N ASP A 480 -11.06 6.94 5.26
CA ASP A 480 -11.70 6.01 4.33
C ASP A 480 -11.27 4.54 4.54
N SER A 481 -10.19 4.30 5.29
CA SER A 481 -9.60 2.97 5.54
C SER A 481 -9.96 2.37 6.91
N LEU A 482 -10.63 3.15 7.78
CA LEU A 482 -10.90 2.77 9.17
C LEU A 482 -11.72 1.49 9.30
N ASP A 483 -12.60 1.18 8.34
CA ASP A 483 -13.48 0.03 8.44
C ASP A 483 -12.93 -1.19 7.70
N GLN A 484 -12.03 -1.02 6.74
CA GLN A 484 -11.61 -2.04 5.76
C GLN A 484 -10.37 -2.81 6.19
N ALA A 485 -9.44 -2.14 6.87
CA ALA A 485 -8.17 -2.71 7.31
C ALA A 485 -8.12 -2.88 8.82
N ALA A 486 -7.28 -3.79 9.29
CA ALA A 486 -6.87 -3.87 10.69
C ALA A 486 -5.56 -3.10 10.95
N SER A 487 -4.76 -2.84 9.92
CA SER A 487 -3.54 -2.03 9.97
C SER A 487 -3.29 -1.35 8.62
N VAL A 488 -2.83 -0.10 8.63
CA VAL A 488 -2.32 0.61 7.44
C VAL A 488 -0.96 1.20 7.77
N SER A 489 0.09 0.60 7.20
CA SER A 489 1.49 0.91 7.51
C SER A 489 2.06 1.88 6.49
N TYR A 490 2.36 3.11 6.92
CA TYR A 490 2.92 4.11 6.02
C TYR A 490 4.35 3.74 5.60
N TRP A 491 4.62 3.73 4.30
CA TRP A 491 5.96 3.61 3.74
C TRP A 491 6.53 5.01 3.50
N THR A 492 7.40 5.58 4.36
CA THR A 492 8.13 5.01 5.51
C THR A 492 8.23 5.99 6.69
N ALA A 493 8.83 5.56 7.81
CA ALA A 493 9.16 6.43 8.94
C ALA A 493 10.16 7.55 8.57
N SER A 494 11.16 7.27 7.73
CA SER A 494 12.33 8.14 7.54
C SER A 494 12.89 8.15 6.11
N ASP A 495 13.45 9.29 5.69
CA ASP A 495 14.15 9.50 4.41
C ASP A 495 15.57 8.89 4.36
N TYR A 496 16.07 8.33 5.45
CA TYR A 496 17.33 7.58 5.44
C TYR A 496 17.11 6.23 4.73
N PHE A 497 17.26 6.26 3.40
CA PHE A 497 16.82 5.21 2.48
C PHE A 497 17.81 5.06 1.31
N GLU A 498 18.03 3.86 0.78
CA GLU A 498 19.01 3.56 -0.28
C GLU A 498 18.53 2.67 -1.44
N GLU A 499 17.28 2.20 -1.47
CA GLU A 499 16.78 1.33 -2.56
C GLU A 499 17.07 1.86 -3.98
N SER A 500 16.82 3.15 -4.20
CA SER A 500 17.09 3.87 -5.46
C SER A 500 18.41 4.65 -5.45
N GLY A 501 19.23 4.43 -4.42
CA GLY A 501 20.50 5.10 -4.18
C GLY A 501 20.40 6.21 -3.16
N ASN A 502 21.56 6.67 -2.73
CA ASN A 502 21.69 7.66 -1.66
C ASN A 502 21.03 9.00 -2.01
N PRO A 503 20.43 9.69 -1.02
CA PRO A 503 19.89 11.04 -1.19
C PRO A 503 20.93 12.00 -1.76
N ARG A 504 20.51 12.80 -2.75
CA ARG A 504 21.37 13.79 -3.43
C ARG A 504 21.09 15.24 -3.04
N GLN A 505 20.04 15.47 -2.27
CA GLN A 505 19.62 16.79 -1.77
C GLN A 505 18.75 16.60 -0.52
N LEU A 506 18.53 17.67 0.26
CA LEU A 506 17.80 17.60 1.53
C LEU A 506 16.35 17.10 1.33
N PHE A 507 15.52 17.88 0.63
CA PHE A 507 14.17 17.47 0.22
C PHE A 507 14.21 16.93 -1.20
N HIS A 508 13.90 15.65 -1.36
CA HIS A 508 14.14 14.91 -2.60
C HIS A 508 12.99 14.02 -3.00
N GLY A 509 11.78 14.22 -2.46
CA GLY A 509 10.65 13.32 -2.70
C GLY A 509 10.84 11.94 -2.08
N GLY A 510 11.56 11.88 -0.95
CA GLY A 510 11.72 10.64 -0.17
C GLY A 510 10.42 10.21 0.50
N PHE A 511 10.33 8.92 0.82
CA PHE A 511 9.12 8.32 1.38
C PHE A 511 8.79 8.78 2.81
N GLY A 512 9.79 9.20 3.58
CA GLY A 512 9.73 9.37 5.02
C GLY A 512 8.70 10.37 5.52
N LEU A 513 8.07 10.06 6.65
CA LEU A 513 7.40 11.06 7.49
C LEU A 513 8.43 12.07 8.04
N ILE A 514 9.62 11.57 8.36
CA ILE A 514 10.76 12.33 8.90
C ILE A 514 11.83 12.42 7.82
N GLY A 515 12.21 13.64 7.46
CA GLY A 515 13.27 13.93 6.51
C GLY A 515 14.67 13.72 7.08
N LEU A 516 15.68 13.97 6.25
CA LEU A 516 17.07 14.00 6.68
C LEU A 516 17.28 15.06 7.78
N ASP A 517 18.27 14.84 8.65
CA ASP A 517 18.55 15.68 9.82
C ASP A 517 17.39 15.75 10.84
N GLY A 518 16.40 14.86 10.72
CA GLY A 518 15.26 14.77 11.65
C GLY A 518 14.14 15.79 11.39
N LEU A 519 14.16 16.51 10.27
CA LEU A 519 13.12 17.49 9.92
C LEU A 519 11.78 16.80 9.69
N ARG A 520 10.74 17.15 10.44
CA ARG A 520 9.42 16.53 10.30
C ARG A 520 8.66 17.16 9.13
N LYS A 521 8.26 16.33 8.15
CA LYS A 521 7.46 16.77 7.01
C LYS A 521 6.03 17.05 7.44
N SER A 522 5.24 17.76 6.63
CA SER A 522 3.82 18.01 6.93
C SER A 522 3.03 16.73 7.23
N ARG A 523 3.38 15.61 6.60
CA ARG A 523 2.73 14.31 6.84
C ARG A 523 3.02 13.72 8.22
N TYR A 524 4.19 13.98 8.80
CA TYR A 524 4.47 13.64 10.21
C TYR A 524 3.46 14.34 11.12
N TRP A 525 3.17 15.61 10.86
CA TRP A 525 2.22 16.37 11.68
C TRP A 525 0.80 15.82 11.59
N THR A 526 0.38 15.26 10.44
CA THR A 526 -0.87 14.49 10.33
C THR A 526 -0.86 13.29 11.27
N TYR A 527 0.20 12.48 11.27
CA TYR A 527 0.33 11.34 12.19
C TYR A 527 0.34 11.77 13.67
N TYR A 528 1.00 12.88 13.98
CA TYR A 528 1.01 13.44 15.33
C TYR A 528 -0.40 13.84 15.78
N LEU A 529 -1.18 14.48 14.90
CA LEU A 529 -2.56 14.87 15.19
C LEU A 529 -3.51 13.67 15.28
N LEU A 530 -3.30 12.65 14.45
CA LEU A 530 -4.02 11.37 14.55
C LEU A 530 -3.76 10.70 15.90
N HIS A 531 -2.51 10.68 16.37
CA HIS A 531 -2.15 10.13 17.68
C HIS A 531 -2.81 10.86 18.86
N ARG A 532 -3.18 12.13 18.67
CA ARG A 532 -3.89 12.93 19.68
C ARG A 532 -5.39 12.65 19.74
N LEU A 533 -5.96 11.93 18.77
CA LEU A 533 -7.34 11.48 18.86
C LEU A 533 -7.49 10.47 20.00
N GLY A 534 -8.66 10.47 20.65
CA GLY A 534 -8.99 9.48 21.68
C GLY A 534 -9.52 8.19 21.08
N THR A 535 -10.02 7.29 21.93
CA THR A 535 -10.54 6.00 21.49
C THR A 535 -12.06 5.92 21.40
N ASP A 536 -12.82 6.83 22.04
CA ASP A 536 -14.29 6.86 21.92
C ASP A 536 -14.67 7.67 20.68
N ARG A 537 -14.92 6.98 19.55
CA ARG A 537 -15.30 7.59 18.27
C ARG A 537 -16.73 8.10 18.38
N ILE A 538 -16.95 9.35 17.99
CA ILE A 538 -18.28 9.97 18.03
C ILE A 538 -18.77 10.33 16.63
N ALA A 539 -20.08 10.46 16.46
CA ALA A 539 -20.71 10.70 15.17
C ALA A 539 -20.28 12.04 14.56
N VAL A 540 -19.91 12.00 13.28
CA VAL A 540 -19.68 13.16 12.40
C VAL A 540 -20.66 13.02 11.23
N ASP A 541 -21.45 14.04 10.99
CA ASP A 541 -22.40 14.12 9.87
C ASP A 541 -22.31 15.53 9.24
N GLY A 542 -22.92 15.72 8.08
CA GLY A 542 -22.87 17.00 7.41
C GLY A 542 -23.46 17.00 6.02
N GLN A 543 -23.40 18.17 5.41
CA GLN A 543 -23.88 18.40 4.06
C GLN A 543 -23.17 19.59 3.44
N GLY A 544 -23.20 19.65 2.11
CA GLY A 544 -22.57 20.71 1.35
C GLY A 544 -21.75 20.15 0.20
N ASP A 545 -21.30 21.06 -0.65
CA ASP A 545 -20.48 20.74 -1.81
C ASP A 545 -19.12 20.16 -1.35
N GLY A 546 -18.88 18.87 -1.62
CA GLY A 546 -17.65 18.17 -1.29
C GLY A 546 -17.60 17.50 0.09
N PHE A 547 -18.67 17.57 0.89
CA PHE A 547 -18.75 16.83 2.15
C PHE A 547 -18.65 15.31 1.91
N ASP A 548 -17.96 14.61 2.81
CA ASP A 548 -17.73 13.16 2.81
C ASP A 548 -16.91 12.63 1.62
N GLY A 549 -16.39 13.51 0.77
CA GLY A 549 -15.56 13.14 -0.38
C GLY A 549 -14.30 14.00 -0.52
N LEU A 550 -14.47 15.32 -0.62
CA LEU A 550 -13.35 16.27 -0.70
C LEU A 550 -12.91 16.71 0.71
N VAL A 551 -13.89 16.91 1.60
CA VAL A 551 -13.69 17.27 3.01
C VAL A 551 -14.33 16.21 3.88
N LYS A 552 -13.51 15.52 4.67
CA LYS A 552 -13.93 14.44 5.58
C LYS A 552 -13.40 14.74 6.98
N GLY A 553 -13.91 14.02 7.99
CA GLY A 553 -13.41 14.19 9.34
C GLY A 553 -13.77 13.06 10.29
N VAL A 554 -12.95 12.90 11.32
CA VAL A 554 -13.12 11.90 12.38
C VAL A 554 -13.01 12.60 13.73
N ALA A 555 -13.97 12.33 14.61
CA ALA A 555 -14.04 12.92 15.94
C ALA A 555 -14.02 11.87 17.05
N THR A 556 -13.49 12.27 18.20
CA THR A 556 -13.41 11.47 19.40
C THR A 556 -13.76 12.28 20.64
N ARG A 557 -14.20 11.57 21.68
CA ARG A 557 -14.48 12.15 23.00
C ARG A 557 -13.55 11.55 24.06
N ALA A 558 -13.06 12.37 24.97
CA ALA A 558 -12.32 11.94 26.13
C ALA A 558 -13.24 11.84 27.37
N THR A 559 -12.81 11.09 28.38
CA THR A 559 -13.57 10.88 29.62
C THR A 559 -13.77 12.15 30.44
N ASP A 560 -12.92 13.16 30.25
CA ASP A 560 -13.06 14.48 30.87
C ASP A 560 -14.07 15.40 30.15
N GLY A 561 -14.68 14.91 29.06
CA GLY A 561 -15.61 15.67 28.22
C GLY A 561 -14.95 16.46 27.11
N SER A 562 -13.62 16.33 26.91
CA SER A 562 -12.96 16.93 25.76
C SER A 562 -13.41 16.28 24.45
N VAL A 563 -13.51 17.08 23.41
CA VAL A 563 -13.85 16.63 22.06
C VAL A 563 -12.72 17.01 21.12
N SER A 564 -12.21 16.05 20.35
CA SER A 564 -11.16 16.25 19.35
C SER A 564 -11.65 15.81 17.98
N LEU A 565 -11.44 16.63 16.97
CA LEU A 565 -11.83 16.39 15.58
C LEU A 565 -10.64 16.67 14.67
N LEU A 566 -10.37 15.76 13.74
CA LEU A 566 -9.41 15.95 12.64
C LEU A 566 -10.20 15.99 11.32
N ILE A 567 -9.92 16.99 10.47
CA ILE A 567 -10.64 17.27 9.22
C ILE A 567 -9.62 17.44 8.11
N ASP A 568 -9.83 16.82 6.95
CA ASP A 568 -9.01 17.04 5.75
C ASP A 568 -9.76 17.87 4.70
N ASN A 569 -9.00 18.48 3.78
CA ASN A 569 -9.47 18.88 2.46
C ASN A 569 -8.41 18.45 1.45
N ALA A 570 -8.67 17.38 0.73
CA ALA A 570 -7.77 16.86 -0.29
C ALA A 570 -8.54 16.29 -1.48
N THR A 571 -8.08 16.63 -2.68
CA THR A 571 -8.46 15.88 -3.88
C THR A 571 -7.59 14.66 -4.03
N GLN A 572 -8.07 13.63 -4.72
CA GLN A 572 -7.25 12.48 -5.11
C GLN A 572 -6.39 12.76 -6.37
N GLN A 573 -6.36 14.01 -6.86
CA GLN A 573 -5.57 14.42 -8.04
C GLN A 573 -4.21 15.03 -7.66
N HIS A 574 -3.15 14.21 -7.74
CA HIS A 574 -1.76 14.64 -7.49
C HIS A 574 -1.30 15.84 -8.33
N ALA A 575 -1.81 15.98 -9.55
CA ALA A 575 -1.51 17.12 -10.40
C ALA A 575 -1.91 18.47 -9.78
N LYS A 576 -2.78 18.44 -8.77
CA LYS A 576 -3.23 19.60 -7.98
C LYS A 576 -2.57 19.68 -6.60
N ALA A 577 -1.47 18.96 -6.36
CA ALA A 577 -0.79 18.95 -5.05
C ALA A 577 -0.29 20.34 -4.59
N ALA A 578 -0.04 21.27 -5.52
CA ALA A 578 0.29 22.65 -5.19
C ALA A 578 -0.92 23.47 -4.65
N GLY A 579 -2.13 22.91 -4.73
CA GLY A 579 -3.39 23.55 -4.36
C GLY A 579 -4.20 24.04 -5.55
N ASP A 580 -5.53 24.10 -5.38
CA ASP A 580 -6.49 24.61 -6.37
C ASP A 580 -7.59 25.40 -5.66
N PRO A 581 -7.69 26.74 -5.86
CA PRO A 581 -8.72 27.58 -5.24
C PRO A 581 -10.17 27.21 -5.60
N ALA A 582 -10.40 26.42 -6.66
CA ALA A 582 -11.72 25.88 -6.96
C ALA A 582 -12.16 24.80 -5.95
N LEU A 583 -11.20 24.21 -5.23
CA LEU A 583 -11.39 23.14 -4.26
C LEU A 583 -11.35 23.62 -2.80
N ALA A 584 -11.22 24.93 -2.58
CA ALA A 584 -11.41 25.52 -1.25
C ALA A 584 -12.88 25.40 -0.79
N ARG A 585 -13.09 25.19 0.51
CA ARG A 585 -14.40 25.12 1.16
C ARG A 585 -14.40 25.96 2.43
N HIS A 586 -15.50 26.64 2.70
CA HIS A 586 -15.77 27.24 4.00
C HIS A 586 -16.48 26.20 4.87
N LEU A 587 -16.05 26.02 6.12
CA LEU A 587 -16.64 25.06 7.03
C LEU A 587 -17.37 25.79 8.17
N THR A 588 -18.66 25.53 8.30
CA THR A 588 -19.44 25.81 9.53
C THR A 588 -19.52 24.51 10.31
N LEU A 589 -18.72 24.42 11.37
CA LEU A 589 -18.62 23.25 12.26
C LEU A 589 -19.46 23.46 13.52
N ALA A 590 -20.50 22.65 13.70
CA ALA A 590 -21.31 22.62 14.92
C ALA A 590 -20.92 21.42 15.80
N ILE A 591 -20.36 21.68 16.98
CA ILE A 591 -20.14 20.66 18.01
C ILE A 591 -21.34 20.69 18.95
N THR A 592 -22.14 19.64 18.92
CA THR A 592 -23.39 19.45 19.67
C THR A 592 -23.22 18.43 20.80
N GLY A 593 -24.19 18.33 21.70
CA GLY A 593 -24.12 17.38 22.82
C GLY A 593 -23.13 17.79 23.92
N LEU A 594 -22.66 19.04 23.92
CA LEU A 594 -21.82 19.61 24.97
C LEU A 594 -22.67 19.94 26.21
N VAL A 595 -22.02 20.13 27.36
CA VAL A 595 -22.71 20.52 28.59
C VAL A 595 -23.20 21.97 28.45
N PRO A 596 -24.51 22.26 28.53
CA PRO A 596 -25.04 23.60 28.34
C PRO A 596 -24.44 24.62 29.32
N GLY A 597 -24.03 25.79 28.81
CA GLY A 597 -23.44 26.85 29.62
C GLY A 597 -22.01 26.60 30.10
N ASN A 598 -21.43 25.43 29.86
CA ASN A 598 -20.02 25.20 30.15
C ASN A 598 -19.13 25.99 29.19
N ARG A 599 -18.01 26.48 29.73
CA ARG A 599 -16.96 27.13 28.95
C ARG A 599 -15.93 26.10 28.51
N TYR A 600 -15.48 26.21 27.28
CA TYR A 600 -14.49 25.32 26.66
C TYR A 600 -13.31 26.14 26.17
N GLN A 601 -12.10 25.63 26.37
CA GLN A 601 -10.90 26.09 25.68
C GLN A 601 -10.82 25.42 24.31
N ILE A 602 -10.54 26.20 23.28
CA ILE A 602 -10.46 25.76 21.89
C ILE A 602 -9.02 25.89 21.42
N GLU A 603 -8.46 24.76 21.02
CA GLU A 603 -7.22 24.63 20.27
C GLU A 603 -7.54 24.30 18.81
N HIS A 604 -6.88 24.96 17.87
CA HIS A 604 -7.09 24.75 16.44
C HIS A 604 -5.75 24.75 15.71
N ASP A 605 -5.28 23.58 15.32
CA ASP A 605 -4.03 23.38 14.55
C ASP A 605 -4.30 23.25 13.06
N ARG A 606 -3.32 23.68 12.24
CA ARG A 606 -3.41 23.66 10.78
C ARG A 606 -2.16 23.08 10.13
N ILE A 607 -2.39 22.21 9.14
CA ILE A 607 -1.39 21.81 8.14
C ILE A 607 -1.94 22.21 6.78
N ASP A 608 -1.24 23.08 6.05
CA ASP A 608 -1.56 23.45 4.67
C ASP A 608 -0.31 24.03 4.01
N ASN A 609 -0.45 24.71 2.86
CA ASN A 609 0.69 25.30 2.18
C ASN A 609 1.38 26.41 2.98
N GLU A 610 0.71 27.02 3.97
CA GLU A 610 1.19 28.15 4.77
C GLU A 610 1.52 27.77 6.23
N HIS A 611 1.03 26.62 6.70
CA HIS A 611 1.14 26.17 8.08
C HIS A 611 1.70 24.74 8.20
N SER A 612 2.59 24.51 9.17
CA SER A 612 3.20 23.21 9.47
C SER A 612 3.89 22.57 8.25
N ASN A 613 4.56 23.42 7.46
CA ASN A 613 5.11 23.10 6.14
C ASN A 613 6.58 23.52 6.02
N VAL A 614 7.48 22.67 6.54
CA VAL A 614 8.93 22.89 6.44
C VAL A 614 9.44 22.83 4.99
N TYR A 615 8.80 22.05 4.12
CA TYR A 615 9.14 21.98 2.70
C TYR A 615 8.85 23.31 2.00
N GLY A 616 7.71 23.93 2.27
CA GLY A 616 7.39 25.28 1.81
C GLY A 616 8.43 26.30 2.28
N ALA A 617 8.87 26.23 3.53
CA ALA A 617 9.96 27.07 4.03
C ALA A 617 11.27 26.87 3.25
N TRP A 618 11.66 25.62 2.96
CA TRP A 618 12.82 25.32 2.11
C TRP A 618 12.67 25.88 0.69
N GLN A 619 11.46 25.81 0.10
CA GLN A 619 11.19 26.38 -1.21
C GLN A 619 11.38 27.91 -1.22
N THR A 620 10.97 28.62 -0.16
CA THR A 620 11.18 30.08 -0.06
C THR A 620 12.65 30.48 0.02
N MET A 621 13.54 29.57 0.43
CA MET A 621 15.01 29.78 0.42
C MET A 621 15.64 29.58 -0.97
N GLY A 622 14.83 29.34 -2.01
CA GLY A 622 15.33 29.01 -3.35
C GLY A 622 15.64 27.52 -3.53
N SER A 623 15.10 26.66 -2.67
CA SER A 623 15.27 25.20 -2.76
C SER A 623 16.74 24.74 -2.79
N PRO A 624 17.60 25.21 -1.85
CA PRO A 624 19.03 24.87 -1.85
C PRO A 624 19.21 23.34 -1.74
N GLN A 625 20.08 22.79 -2.60
CA GLN A 625 20.34 21.34 -2.64
C GLN A 625 20.75 20.80 -1.25
N TRP A 626 21.66 21.51 -0.59
CA TRP A 626 22.10 21.26 0.78
C TRP A 626 22.14 22.62 1.48
N PRO A 627 21.19 22.92 2.38
CA PRO A 627 21.20 24.22 3.06
C PRO A 627 22.41 24.37 3.97
N ASP A 628 22.92 25.60 4.08
CA ASP A 628 23.99 25.90 5.04
C ASP A 628 23.46 25.89 6.49
N GLN A 629 24.36 26.08 7.46
CA GLN A 629 24.01 26.04 8.88
C GLN A 629 22.92 27.07 9.26
N SER A 630 22.94 28.26 8.65
CA SER A 630 21.95 29.31 8.93
C SER A 630 20.58 28.95 8.35
N GLN A 631 20.56 28.39 7.15
CA GLN A 631 19.34 27.90 6.51
C GLN A 631 18.77 26.70 7.25
N MET A 632 19.60 25.75 7.67
CA MET A 632 19.18 24.61 8.50
C MET A 632 18.57 25.05 9.83
N ALA A 633 19.15 26.06 10.50
CA ALA A 633 18.58 26.61 11.73
C ALA A 633 17.17 27.21 11.50
N VAL A 634 16.95 27.87 10.36
CA VAL A 634 15.62 28.36 9.98
C VAL A 634 14.65 27.21 9.71
N LEU A 635 15.08 26.14 9.04
CA LEU A 635 14.23 24.97 8.80
C LEU A 635 13.82 24.29 10.11
N HIS A 636 14.74 24.08 11.03
CA HIS A 636 14.44 23.54 12.37
C HIS A 636 13.51 24.44 13.18
N GLN A 637 13.61 25.76 13.04
CA GLN A 637 12.67 26.70 13.68
C GLN A 637 11.27 26.64 13.04
N ARG A 638 11.20 26.35 11.73
CA ARG A 638 9.93 26.23 10.99
C ARG A 638 9.29 24.86 11.13
N ASP A 639 10.05 23.85 11.54
CA ASP A 639 9.56 22.52 11.83
C ASP A 639 8.78 22.50 13.17
N GLN A 640 7.53 22.95 13.11
CA GLN A 640 6.61 22.95 14.24
C GLN A 640 5.16 22.83 13.75
N LEU A 641 4.32 22.22 14.57
CA LEU A 641 2.87 22.30 14.41
C LEU A 641 2.42 23.75 14.67
N GLN A 642 1.67 24.32 13.75
CA GLN A 642 1.17 25.70 13.84
C GLN A 642 -0.33 25.71 14.14
N THR A 643 -0.72 26.59 15.07
CA THR A 643 -2.13 26.90 15.36
C THR A 643 -2.70 27.83 14.28
N LEU A 644 -3.90 27.56 13.78
CA LEU A 644 -4.62 28.45 12.85
C LEU A 644 -5.00 29.78 13.51
N VAL A 645 -5.54 29.68 14.72
CA VAL A 645 -5.94 30.82 15.54
C VAL A 645 -5.33 30.70 16.93
N PRO A 646 -5.05 31.83 17.61
CA PRO A 646 -4.64 31.79 19.01
C PRO A 646 -5.64 31.00 19.86
N LEU A 647 -5.12 30.34 20.89
CA LEU A 647 -5.92 29.63 21.87
C LEU A 647 -7.07 30.53 22.37
N SER A 648 -8.30 30.04 22.26
CA SER A 648 -9.50 30.81 22.54
C SER A 648 -10.45 30.06 23.46
N THR A 649 -11.55 30.70 23.86
CA THR A 649 -12.59 30.03 24.65
C THR A 649 -13.97 30.37 24.12
N SER A 650 -14.88 29.40 24.15
CA SER A 650 -16.29 29.61 23.82
C SER A 650 -17.18 28.96 24.89
N THR A 651 -18.41 29.45 25.02
CA THR A 651 -19.41 28.91 25.95
C THR A 651 -20.45 28.15 25.15
N ALA A 652 -20.73 26.91 25.53
CA ALA A 652 -21.79 26.14 24.91
C ALA A 652 -23.14 26.83 25.13
N THR A 653 -23.96 26.91 24.09
CA THR A 653 -25.30 27.50 24.17
C THR A 653 -26.20 26.78 25.17
N ALA A 654 -27.41 27.30 25.40
CA ALA A 654 -28.42 26.61 26.20
C ALA A 654 -28.81 25.22 25.64
N GLN A 655 -28.52 24.96 24.36
CA GLN A 655 -28.72 23.68 23.69
C GLN A 655 -27.45 22.81 23.68
N GLY A 656 -26.36 23.24 24.32
CA GLY A 656 -25.12 22.46 24.35
C GLY A 656 -24.37 22.49 23.02
N VAL A 657 -24.34 23.64 22.33
CA VAL A 657 -23.71 23.78 21.01
C VAL A 657 -22.59 24.81 21.03
N ILE A 658 -21.48 24.53 20.37
CA ILE A 658 -20.46 25.51 19.96
C ILE A 658 -20.34 25.43 18.44
N THR A 659 -20.38 26.59 17.77
CA THR A 659 -20.19 26.71 16.32
C THR A 659 -18.85 27.40 16.04
N LEU A 660 -18.10 26.87 15.09
CA LEU A 660 -16.86 27.44 14.57
C LEU A 660 -16.97 27.59 13.05
N ASP A 661 -16.51 28.73 12.54
CA ASP A 661 -16.50 29.03 11.12
C ASP A 661 -15.06 29.28 10.67
N PHE A 662 -14.59 28.55 9.66
CA PHE A 662 -13.23 28.69 9.15
C PHE A 662 -13.06 28.15 7.73
N ASP A 663 -12.06 28.67 7.03
CA ASP A 663 -11.73 28.25 5.68
C ASP A 663 -10.86 26.99 5.67
N MET A 664 -11.14 26.12 4.71
CA MET A 664 -10.39 24.92 4.37
C MET A 664 -9.88 25.05 2.92
N PRO A 665 -8.72 25.71 2.67
CA PRO A 665 -8.02 25.60 1.41
C PRO A 665 -7.73 24.13 1.07
N MET A 666 -7.51 23.85 -0.22
CA MET A 666 -6.97 22.56 -0.66
C MET A 666 -5.51 22.75 -1.06
N PRO A 667 -4.56 21.99 -0.48
CA PRO A 667 -4.76 20.99 0.58
C PRO A 667 -4.84 21.61 1.98
N ALA A 668 -5.57 20.98 2.90
CA ALA A 668 -5.51 21.33 4.32
C ALA A 668 -5.83 20.16 5.26
N VAL A 669 -5.32 20.23 6.48
CA VAL A 669 -5.77 19.45 7.65
C VAL A 669 -6.04 20.41 8.80
N SER A 670 -7.22 20.34 9.41
CA SER A 670 -7.54 21.04 10.64
C SER A 670 -7.72 20.06 11.79
N PHE A 671 -7.04 20.30 12.90
CA PHE A 671 -7.35 19.64 14.16
C PHE A 671 -8.00 20.64 15.12
N VAL A 672 -9.17 20.30 15.64
CA VAL A 672 -9.92 21.12 16.59
C VAL A 672 -10.09 20.33 17.88
N LYS A 673 -9.67 20.90 19.01
CA LYS A 673 -9.89 20.32 20.34
C LYS A 673 -10.62 21.30 21.25
N LEU A 674 -11.76 20.86 21.78
CA LEU A 674 -12.52 21.54 22.82
C LEU A 674 -12.23 20.85 24.16
N THR A 675 -11.69 21.58 25.13
CA THR A 675 -11.43 21.09 26.48
C THR A 675 -12.32 21.83 27.48
N PRO A 676 -13.18 21.14 28.27
CA PRO A 676 -14.00 21.80 29.29
C PRO A 676 -13.13 22.56 30.30
N LEU A 677 -13.46 23.81 30.57
CA LEU A 677 -12.85 24.58 31.65
C LEU A 677 -13.63 24.31 32.95
N LYS A 678 -12.88 24.07 34.03
CA LYS A 678 -13.43 23.85 35.36
C LYS A 678 -13.93 25.13 36.02
#